data_AF-A0A6N8IKB3-F1
#
_entry.id   AF-A0A6N8IKB3-F1
#
_cell.length_a   1.000
_cell.length_b   1.000
_cell.length_c   1.000
_cell.angle_alpha   90.00
_cell.angle_beta   90.00
_cell.angle_gamma   90.00
#
_symmetry.space_group_name_H-M   'P 1'
#
loop_
_entity.id
_entity.type
_entity.pdbx_description
1 polymer ?
#
loop_
_entity_poly.entity_id
_entity_poly.type
_entity_poly.pdbx_seq_one_letter_code
_entity_poly.pdbx_strand_id
1 'polypeptide(L)'
;MSVYTGNIVFGLVTFPLIAFAITLPYMVYQYRKFGSIPWLRTLVVYSFVFYMLVAYYMVILPLPENRSAVVPYAAHPQLVPFHFVQLIADSSTASLADPSTWPGLLRNPNVYEALFNVLLLVPLGMYLRYYFRRTWWQTLLIGFATTLFYETSQITGLWGLYVHPYRLFDVDDLMLNTLGAMVGFWAVGPAMRVLPDMRLVNMEAREEGLRASVTRRALSFLVDMLASQAAAGLFASVFRMLGAQAAVEAAGGSWDAAVWGIELASLAVLFAIVPALTRGQTLGQKLLKLRIVRPDASPARWYQPAARYGLLLLFAWVPFALLSGIVGLDTDRMGEMGALAAFTARHQAGIIWIWLAFMTAWAVSLGVRAVRAAALKRPFVMLNGVLSNTRVMTVAGVEIARERRAVMDVAEVAALERRIAEDGTPLATLMERAGSAVADEVRAWVPDPSPVVVLAGSGNNGGDGWVCARSLAEAGYPVTLVAPDLAERLHAEPARTTALAAFSDAAARDLPLSVLIAPDADVLADAVDRAEAVVDALLGTGFSGDEVREPYASWIRAANRRRFEGARGKGRGRHRKRTHERGEHERPRRSLPAKAKGAPFAVAVDVPSGLAAQTGTAARPTFAADLTVTMLAFKPGLVEPAAAPWTGAVKLAKLGTDVPALRDELRRRAAGDGAGADAGA
;
A
#
# COMPACT_ATOMS: atom_id res chain seq x y z
N MET A 1 -28.10 -33.46 -5.12
CA MET A 1 -27.26 -32.85 -6.17
C MET A 1 -27.92 -31.62 -6.81
N SER A 2 -29.19 -31.67 -7.27
CA SER A 2 -29.85 -30.52 -7.93
C SER A 2 -29.97 -29.26 -7.05
N VAL A 3 -30.26 -29.41 -5.75
CA VAL A 3 -30.42 -28.28 -4.80
C VAL A 3 -29.10 -27.54 -4.55
N TYR A 4 -28.01 -28.29 -4.31
CA TYR A 4 -26.67 -27.69 -4.11
C TYR A 4 -26.18 -26.94 -5.36
N THR A 5 -26.40 -27.51 -6.54
CA THR A 5 -26.09 -26.83 -7.81
C THR A 5 -26.91 -25.55 -7.97
N GLY A 6 -28.20 -25.56 -7.62
CA GLY A 6 -29.05 -24.37 -7.62
C GLY A 6 -28.52 -23.25 -6.73
N ASN A 7 -28.11 -23.56 -5.49
CA ASN A 7 -27.59 -22.57 -4.54
C ASN A 7 -26.28 -21.93 -5.03
N ILE A 8 -25.40 -22.72 -5.66
CA ILE A 8 -24.17 -22.21 -6.26
C ILE A 8 -24.48 -21.27 -7.44
N VAL A 9 -25.47 -21.61 -8.28
CA VAL A 9 -25.91 -20.77 -9.40
C VAL A 9 -26.46 -19.43 -8.88
N PHE A 10 -27.27 -19.43 -7.82
CA PHE A 10 -27.71 -18.18 -7.18
C PHE A 10 -26.52 -17.34 -6.71
N GLY A 11 -25.53 -17.95 -6.07
CA GLY A 11 -24.28 -17.27 -5.69
C GLY A 11 -23.56 -16.64 -6.89
N LEU A 12 -23.44 -17.37 -7.99
CA LEU A 12 -22.81 -16.88 -9.22
C LEU A 12 -23.55 -15.70 -9.87
N VAL A 13 -24.90 -15.70 -9.83
CA VAL A 13 -25.73 -14.64 -10.42
C VAL A 13 -25.75 -13.39 -9.54
N THR A 14 -25.82 -13.55 -8.20
CA THR A 14 -25.89 -12.41 -7.28
C THR A 14 -24.53 -11.77 -7.02
N PHE A 15 -23.44 -12.54 -7.12
CA PHE A 15 -22.09 -12.04 -6.83
C PHE A 15 -21.71 -10.79 -7.65
N PRO A 16 -21.91 -10.70 -8.98
CA PRO A 16 -21.59 -9.50 -9.74
C PRO A 16 -22.27 -8.22 -9.23
N LEU A 17 -23.51 -8.31 -8.73
CA LEU A 17 -24.25 -7.17 -8.20
C LEU A 17 -23.64 -6.68 -6.88
N ILE A 18 -23.36 -7.61 -5.96
CA ILE A 18 -22.69 -7.29 -4.69
C ILE A 18 -21.28 -6.76 -4.94
N ALA A 19 -20.52 -7.44 -5.81
CA ALA A 19 -19.20 -7.06 -6.25
C ALA A 19 -19.20 -5.61 -6.78
N PHE A 20 -20.14 -5.26 -7.66
CA PHE A 20 -20.30 -3.90 -8.16
C PHE A 20 -20.58 -2.90 -7.04
N ALA A 21 -21.54 -3.18 -6.15
CA ALA A 21 -21.92 -2.31 -5.05
C ALA A 21 -20.75 -2.03 -4.08
N ILE A 22 -19.93 -3.04 -3.77
CA ILE A 22 -18.79 -2.88 -2.85
C ILE A 22 -17.53 -2.33 -3.54
N THR A 23 -17.46 -2.32 -4.87
CA THR A 23 -16.25 -1.95 -5.62
C THR A 23 -15.81 -0.52 -5.30
N LEU A 24 -16.72 0.45 -5.36
CA LEU A 24 -16.36 1.85 -5.11
C LEU A 24 -15.85 2.07 -3.67
N PRO A 25 -16.57 1.64 -2.60
CA PRO A 25 -16.06 1.70 -1.23
C PRO A 25 -14.72 0.98 -1.05
N TYR A 26 -14.56 -0.21 -1.64
CA TYR A 26 -13.32 -0.97 -1.60
C TYR A 26 -12.16 -0.19 -2.25
N MET A 27 -12.34 0.33 -3.45
CA MET A 27 -11.29 1.12 -4.14
C MET A 27 -10.88 2.35 -3.31
N VAL A 28 -11.84 3.08 -2.74
CA VAL A 28 -11.56 4.23 -1.88
C VAL A 28 -10.77 3.82 -0.65
N TYR A 29 -11.18 2.74 0.04
CA TYR A 29 -10.46 2.21 1.19
C TYR A 29 -9.01 1.84 0.83
N GLN A 30 -8.81 1.13 -0.27
CA GLN A 30 -7.50 0.66 -0.71
C GLN A 30 -6.56 1.83 -1.03
N TYR A 31 -7.03 2.83 -1.79
CA TYR A 31 -6.23 4.01 -2.08
C TYR A 31 -5.90 4.84 -0.83
N ARG A 32 -6.80 4.91 0.14
CA ARG A 32 -6.58 5.68 1.38
C ARG A 32 -5.62 4.98 2.34
N LYS A 33 -5.71 3.65 2.46
CA LYS A 33 -4.93 2.85 3.42
C LYS A 33 -3.60 2.34 2.85
N PHE A 34 -3.57 1.93 1.59
CA PHE A 34 -2.39 1.32 0.95
C PHE A 34 -1.86 2.12 -0.24
N GLY A 35 -2.57 3.14 -0.72
CA GLY A 35 -2.07 4.01 -1.80
C GLY A 35 -2.25 3.48 -3.21
N SER A 36 -2.45 2.18 -3.40
CA SER A 36 -2.79 1.55 -4.68
C SER A 36 -3.77 0.38 -4.48
N ILE A 37 -4.18 -0.27 -5.57
CA ILE A 37 -5.07 -1.44 -5.55
C ILE A 37 -4.26 -2.67 -6.01
N PRO A 38 -3.68 -3.44 -5.07
CA PRO A 38 -2.97 -4.67 -5.42
C PRO A 38 -3.94 -5.72 -5.97
N TRP A 39 -3.57 -6.34 -7.10
CA TRP A 39 -4.42 -7.31 -7.79
C TRP A 39 -4.65 -8.57 -6.94
N LEU A 40 -3.60 -9.11 -6.30
CA LEU A 40 -3.70 -10.35 -5.52
C LEU A 40 -4.63 -10.17 -4.32
N ARG A 41 -4.53 -9.03 -3.64
CA ARG A 41 -5.47 -8.72 -2.56
C ARG A 41 -6.90 -8.58 -3.09
N THR A 42 -7.09 -7.94 -4.23
CA THR A 42 -8.42 -7.82 -4.85
C THR A 42 -8.99 -9.19 -5.17
N LEU A 43 -8.20 -10.08 -5.76
CA LEU A 43 -8.60 -11.46 -6.00
C LEU A 43 -9.03 -12.15 -4.70
N VAL A 44 -8.19 -12.10 -3.66
CA VAL A 44 -8.45 -12.75 -2.35
C VAL A 44 -9.69 -12.19 -1.66
N VAL A 45 -9.92 -10.88 -1.71
CA VAL A 45 -11.10 -10.24 -1.09
C VAL A 45 -12.37 -10.63 -1.85
N TYR A 46 -12.37 -10.55 -3.18
CA TYR A 46 -13.56 -10.89 -3.97
C TYR A 46 -13.84 -12.39 -3.96
N SER A 47 -12.82 -13.24 -3.92
CA SER A 47 -12.99 -14.69 -3.72
C SER A 47 -13.51 -15.01 -2.32
N PHE A 48 -13.12 -14.25 -1.29
CA PHE A 48 -13.69 -14.38 0.05
C PHE A 48 -15.16 -13.95 0.10
N VAL A 49 -15.52 -12.82 -0.53
CA VAL A 49 -16.92 -12.36 -0.63
C VAL A 49 -17.77 -13.38 -1.39
N PHE A 50 -17.28 -13.87 -2.53
CA PHE A 50 -17.95 -14.92 -3.30
C PHE A 50 -18.16 -16.18 -2.46
N TYR A 51 -17.11 -16.64 -1.77
CA TYR A 51 -17.19 -17.77 -0.85
C TYR A 51 -18.26 -17.56 0.23
N MET A 52 -18.27 -16.41 0.91
CA MET A 52 -19.23 -16.14 1.97
C MET A 52 -20.67 -16.07 1.45
N LEU A 53 -20.87 -15.55 0.25
CA LEU A 53 -22.18 -15.53 -0.40
C LEU A 53 -22.68 -16.95 -0.72
N VAL A 54 -21.82 -17.79 -1.30
CA VAL A 54 -22.17 -19.18 -1.61
C VAL A 54 -22.41 -19.98 -0.34
N ALA A 55 -21.55 -19.85 0.68
CA ALA A 55 -21.72 -20.51 1.96
C ALA A 55 -23.05 -20.10 2.62
N TYR A 56 -23.37 -18.81 2.61
CA TYR A 56 -24.65 -18.29 3.11
C TYR A 56 -25.86 -18.93 2.39
N TYR A 57 -25.84 -19.02 1.06
CA TYR A 57 -26.93 -19.67 0.32
C TYR A 57 -27.00 -21.19 0.52
N MET A 58 -25.87 -21.87 0.69
CA MET A 58 -25.84 -23.31 0.98
C MET A 58 -26.50 -23.64 2.33
N VAL A 59 -26.36 -22.74 3.29
CA VAL A 59 -26.92 -22.87 4.64
C VAL A 59 -28.40 -22.50 4.68
N ILE A 60 -28.80 -21.43 4.00
CA ILE A 60 -30.13 -20.81 4.17
C ILE A 60 -31.17 -21.29 3.16
N LEU A 61 -30.76 -21.70 1.96
CA LEU A 61 -31.71 -22.16 0.94
C LEU A 61 -31.96 -23.67 1.04
N PRO A 62 -33.17 -24.14 0.70
CA PRO A 62 -34.32 -23.37 0.21
C PRO A 62 -35.14 -22.69 1.34
N LEU A 63 -35.74 -21.55 1.02
CA LEU A 63 -36.68 -20.88 1.93
C LEU A 63 -38.07 -21.52 1.87
N PRO A 64 -38.85 -21.47 2.96
CA PRO A 64 -40.25 -21.93 2.95
C PRO A 64 -41.13 -21.14 1.98
N GLU A 65 -42.13 -21.81 1.43
CA GLU A 65 -43.09 -21.22 0.47
C GLU A 65 -43.87 -20.04 1.06
N ASN A 66 -44.21 -20.09 2.36
CA ASN A 66 -44.87 -19.01 3.07
C ASN A 66 -44.38 -18.91 4.52
N ARG A 67 -44.70 -17.77 5.18
CA ARG A 67 -44.19 -17.45 6.53
C ARG A 67 -44.67 -18.40 7.62
N SER A 68 -45.82 -19.03 7.44
CA SER A 68 -46.48 -19.92 8.40
C SER A 68 -46.23 -21.40 8.13
N ALA A 69 -45.40 -21.74 7.14
CA ALA A 69 -45.11 -23.12 6.79
C ALA A 69 -44.42 -23.82 7.97
N VAL A 70 -44.96 -24.98 8.36
CA VAL A 70 -44.40 -25.82 9.42
C VAL A 70 -43.49 -26.86 8.78
N VAL A 71 -42.26 -26.96 9.26
CA VAL A 71 -41.31 -28.00 8.85
C VAL A 71 -41.16 -28.99 10.00
N PRO A 72 -41.84 -30.16 9.97
CA PRO A 72 -41.97 -31.03 11.14
C PRO A 72 -40.63 -31.53 11.69
N TYR A 73 -39.67 -31.86 10.82
CA TYR A 73 -38.35 -32.34 11.25
C TYR A 73 -37.49 -31.25 11.92
N ALA A 74 -37.80 -29.96 11.69
CA ALA A 74 -37.07 -28.83 12.24
C ALA A 74 -37.66 -28.32 13.57
N ALA A 75 -38.79 -28.89 14.03
CA ALA A 75 -39.52 -28.40 15.19
C ALA A 75 -38.74 -28.54 16.51
N HIS A 76 -37.83 -29.51 16.59
CA HIS A 76 -37.01 -29.78 17.75
C HIS A 76 -35.53 -29.80 17.38
N PRO A 77 -34.66 -29.10 18.12
CA PRO A 77 -33.24 -29.11 17.86
C PRO A 77 -32.65 -30.50 18.13
N GLN A 78 -31.70 -30.92 17.30
CA GLN A 78 -30.81 -32.03 17.57
C GLN A 78 -29.72 -31.49 18.51
N LEU A 79 -29.61 -32.09 19.70
CA LEU A 79 -28.62 -31.69 20.72
C LEU A 79 -27.66 -32.81 21.14
N VAL A 80 -27.64 -33.94 20.43
CA VAL A 80 -26.85 -35.13 20.80
C VAL A 80 -25.55 -35.14 20.00
N PRO A 81 -24.38 -34.91 20.63
CA PRO A 81 -23.12 -34.92 19.90
C PRO A 81 -22.81 -36.29 19.28
N PHE A 82 -22.20 -36.27 18.10
CA PHE A 82 -21.80 -37.43 17.29
C PHE A 82 -22.97 -38.32 16.83
N HIS A 83 -24.16 -37.77 16.70
CA HIS A 83 -25.32 -38.50 16.18
C HIS A 83 -25.12 -38.91 14.71
N PHE A 84 -24.42 -38.12 13.89
CA PHE A 84 -24.06 -38.52 12.52
C PHE A 84 -23.27 -39.83 12.48
N VAL A 85 -22.45 -40.13 13.51
CA VAL A 85 -21.71 -41.40 13.60
C VAL A 85 -22.66 -42.56 13.84
N GLN A 86 -23.67 -42.36 14.69
CA GLN A 86 -24.72 -43.35 14.94
C GLN A 86 -25.52 -43.60 13.66
N LEU A 87 -25.93 -42.54 12.96
CA LEU A 87 -26.62 -42.64 11.67
C LEU A 87 -25.79 -43.41 10.63
N ILE A 88 -24.48 -43.16 10.54
CA ILE A 88 -23.60 -43.91 9.64
C ILE A 88 -23.50 -45.38 10.06
N ALA A 89 -23.33 -45.67 11.35
CA ALA A 89 -23.24 -47.03 11.87
C ALA A 89 -24.53 -47.84 11.62
N ASP A 90 -25.69 -47.23 11.85
CA ASP A 90 -26.99 -47.86 11.70
C ASP A 90 -27.38 -48.07 10.24
N SER A 91 -26.89 -47.21 9.33
CA SER A 91 -27.19 -47.26 7.90
C SER A 91 -26.12 -47.95 7.05
N SER A 92 -24.99 -48.37 7.63
CA SER A 92 -23.88 -48.98 6.91
C SER A 92 -23.64 -50.42 7.34
N THR A 93 -23.50 -51.32 6.36
CA THR A 93 -22.99 -52.69 6.59
C THR A 93 -21.46 -52.75 6.53
N ALA A 94 -20.77 -51.61 6.44
CA ALA A 94 -19.33 -51.58 6.28
C ALA A 94 -18.62 -51.82 7.62
N SER A 95 -17.54 -52.60 7.57
CA SER A 95 -16.70 -52.90 8.72
C SER A 95 -15.36 -52.19 8.59
N LEU A 96 -14.92 -51.52 9.65
CA LEU A 96 -13.57 -50.94 9.71
C LEU A 96 -12.48 -52.01 9.63
N ALA A 97 -12.79 -53.25 10.00
CA ALA A 97 -11.85 -54.38 9.95
C ALA A 97 -11.69 -54.99 8.54
N ASP A 98 -12.61 -54.70 7.61
CA ASP A 98 -12.59 -55.23 6.25
C ASP A 98 -12.57 -54.11 5.19
N PRO A 99 -11.38 -53.78 4.65
CA PRO A 99 -11.21 -52.75 3.62
C PRO A 99 -12.06 -52.95 2.35
N SER A 100 -12.50 -54.18 2.06
CA SER A 100 -13.35 -54.46 0.90
C SER A 100 -14.74 -53.81 1.01
N THR A 101 -15.16 -53.46 2.24
CA THR A 101 -16.46 -52.84 2.53
C THR A 101 -16.42 -51.31 2.52
N TRP A 102 -15.23 -50.69 2.51
CA TRP A 102 -15.05 -49.23 2.55
C TRP A 102 -15.68 -48.47 1.36
N PRO A 103 -15.72 -49.01 0.12
CA PRO A 103 -16.45 -48.37 -0.98
C PRO A 103 -17.95 -48.20 -0.68
N GLY A 104 -18.54 -49.10 0.11
CA GLY A 104 -19.93 -49.00 0.57
C GLY A 104 -20.13 -47.87 1.57
N LEU A 105 -19.17 -47.69 2.49
CA LEU A 105 -19.15 -46.56 3.43
C LEU A 105 -19.05 -45.22 2.69
N LEU A 106 -18.20 -45.14 1.67
CA LEU A 106 -18.05 -43.94 0.81
C LEU A 106 -19.27 -43.66 -0.08
N ARG A 107 -20.24 -44.57 -0.17
CA ARG A 107 -21.51 -44.36 -0.87
C ARG A 107 -22.64 -43.95 0.09
N ASN A 108 -22.40 -43.94 1.40
CA ASN A 108 -23.39 -43.58 2.40
C ASN A 108 -23.70 -42.06 2.36
N PRO A 109 -24.97 -41.64 2.20
CA PRO A 109 -25.35 -40.22 2.21
C PRO A 109 -24.91 -39.45 3.46
N ASN A 110 -24.97 -40.06 4.64
CA ASN A 110 -24.61 -39.43 5.92
C ASN A 110 -23.10 -39.12 5.99
N VAL A 111 -22.26 -39.90 5.29
CA VAL A 111 -20.82 -39.60 5.15
C VAL A 111 -20.60 -38.35 4.30
N TYR A 112 -21.37 -38.19 3.21
CA TYR A 112 -21.27 -36.99 2.38
C TYR A 112 -21.76 -35.75 3.11
N GLU A 113 -22.85 -35.85 3.88
CA GLU A 113 -23.36 -34.75 4.70
C GLU A 113 -22.29 -34.27 5.70
N ALA A 114 -21.71 -35.20 6.47
CA ALA A 114 -20.65 -34.87 7.40
C ALA A 114 -19.41 -34.27 6.71
N LEU A 115 -19.01 -34.82 5.56
CA LEU A 115 -17.91 -34.30 4.76
C LEU A 115 -18.19 -32.88 4.23
N PHE A 116 -19.39 -32.61 3.72
CA PHE A 116 -19.74 -31.30 3.18
C PHE A 116 -19.83 -30.23 4.26
N ASN A 117 -20.27 -30.56 5.47
CA ASN A 117 -20.22 -29.65 6.62
C ASN A 117 -18.77 -29.29 6.97
N VAL A 118 -17.86 -30.26 7.03
CA VAL A 118 -16.42 -29.96 7.17
C VAL A 118 -15.94 -29.07 6.02
N LEU A 119 -16.25 -29.40 4.77
CA LEU A 119 -15.78 -28.64 3.61
C LEU A 119 -16.35 -27.21 3.54
N LEU A 120 -17.54 -26.96 4.08
CA LEU A 120 -18.21 -25.66 4.04
C LEU A 120 -17.36 -24.54 4.67
N LEU A 121 -16.72 -24.82 5.82
CA LEU A 121 -15.90 -23.83 6.54
C LEU A 121 -14.38 -24.01 6.36
N VAL A 122 -13.93 -25.01 5.59
CA VAL A 122 -12.51 -25.13 5.21
C VAL A 122 -11.96 -23.82 4.59
N PRO A 123 -12.61 -23.20 3.59
CA PRO A 123 -12.11 -21.94 3.03
C PRO A 123 -12.05 -20.82 4.07
N LEU A 124 -13.03 -20.70 4.99
CA LEU A 124 -12.99 -19.72 6.08
C LEU A 124 -11.71 -19.87 6.91
N GLY A 125 -11.39 -21.09 7.32
CA GLY A 125 -10.14 -21.42 8.02
C GLY A 125 -8.88 -20.95 7.29
N MET A 126 -8.84 -21.21 5.97
CA MET A 126 -7.73 -20.78 5.11
C MET A 126 -7.60 -19.25 5.06
N TYR A 127 -8.70 -18.53 4.83
CA TYR A 127 -8.68 -17.05 4.79
C TYR A 127 -8.33 -16.43 6.14
N LEU A 128 -8.83 -16.99 7.24
CA LEU A 128 -8.54 -16.50 8.59
C LEU A 128 -7.04 -16.57 8.89
N ARG A 129 -6.37 -17.67 8.52
CA ARG A 129 -4.91 -17.80 8.71
C ARG A 129 -4.12 -16.95 7.71
N TYR A 130 -4.42 -17.06 6.42
CA TYR A 130 -3.61 -16.45 5.37
C TYR A 130 -3.84 -14.93 5.26
N TYR A 131 -5.09 -14.50 5.07
CA TYR A 131 -5.42 -13.09 4.83
C TYR A 131 -5.62 -12.29 6.12
N PHE A 132 -6.41 -12.80 7.06
CA PHE A 132 -6.75 -12.08 8.30
C PHE A 132 -5.75 -12.28 9.44
N ARG A 133 -4.78 -13.19 9.27
CA ARG A 133 -3.69 -13.48 10.21
C ARG A 133 -4.19 -13.81 11.63
N ARG A 134 -5.31 -14.54 11.71
CA ARG A 134 -5.84 -15.05 12.97
C ARG A 134 -4.99 -16.23 13.45
N THR A 135 -4.86 -16.36 14.77
CA THR A 135 -4.25 -17.52 15.42
C THR A 135 -5.22 -18.70 15.43
N TRP A 136 -4.72 -19.90 15.72
CA TRP A 136 -5.53 -21.12 15.70
C TRP A 136 -6.77 -21.04 16.62
N TRP A 137 -6.64 -20.43 17.80
CA TRP A 137 -7.75 -20.29 18.76
C TRP A 137 -8.76 -19.23 18.32
N GLN A 138 -8.28 -18.15 17.67
CA GLN A 138 -9.17 -17.16 17.05
C GLN A 138 -9.95 -17.78 15.90
N THR A 139 -9.30 -18.61 15.08
CA THR A 139 -9.98 -19.35 14.01
C THR A 139 -11.01 -20.31 14.58
N LEU A 140 -10.67 -21.05 15.63
CA LEU A 140 -11.61 -21.95 16.31
C LEU A 140 -12.86 -21.19 16.77
N LEU A 141 -12.66 -20.07 17.47
CA LEU A 141 -13.75 -19.23 17.99
C LEU A 141 -14.59 -18.63 16.85
N ILE A 142 -13.97 -18.11 15.79
CA ILE A 142 -14.69 -17.52 14.65
C ILE A 142 -15.44 -18.59 13.86
N GLY A 143 -14.84 -19.77 13.67
CA GLY A 143 -15.48 -20.92 13.03
C GLY A 143 -16.72 -21.34 13.79
N PHE A 144 -16.59 -21.55 15.11
CA PHE A 144 -17.71 -21.86 15.99
C PHE A 144 -18.79 -20.77 15.98
N ALA A 145 -18.41 -19.49 16.08
CA ALA A 145 -19.37 -18.39 16.07
C ALA A 145 -20.12 -18.27 14.72
N THR A 146 -19.45 -18.58 13.60
CA THR A 146 -20.05 -18.53 12.27
C THR A 146 -21.08 -19.64 12.10
N THR A 147 -20.76 -20.87 12.52
CA THR A 147 -21.74 -21.97 12.47
C THR A 147 -22.85 -21.79 13.50
N LEU A 148 -22.56 -21.25 14.69
CA LEU A 148 -23.60 -20.89 15.66
C LEU A 148 -24.55 -19.84 15.11
N PHE A 149 -24.04 -18.84 14.38
CA PHE A 149 -24.86 -17.87 13.69
C PHE A 149 -25.77 -18.52 12.64
N TYR A 150 -25.29 -19.52 11.91
CA TYR A 150 -26.09 -20.29 10.95
C TYR A 150 -27.24 -21.04 11.63
N GLU A 151 -26.92 -21.88 12.62
CA GLU A 151 -27.91 -22.69 13.33
C GLU A 151 -28.94 -21.80 14.07
N THR A 152 -28.47 -20.72 14.70
CA THR A 152 -29.34 -19.74 15.37
C THR A 152 -30.25 -19.02 14.37
N SER A 153 -29.73 -18.69 13.19
CA SER A 153 -30.55 -18.08 12.13
C SER A 153 -31.63 -19.06 11.65
N GLN A 154 -31.38 -20.36 11.62
CA GLN A 154 -32.37 -21.34 11.15
C GLN A 154 -33.45 -21.64 12.20
N ILE A 155 -33.05 -21.88 13.46
CA ILE A 155 -33.99 -22.19 14.55
C ILE A 155 -34.90 -21.00 14.88
N THR A 156 -34.43 -19.78 14.67
CA THR A 156 -35.24 -18.56 14.84
C THR A 156 -36.16 -18.30 13.64
N GLY A 157 -36.18 -19.18 12.64
CA GLY A 157 -36.93 -18.96 11.39
C GLY A 157 -36.37 -17.80 10.56
N LEU A 158 -35.07 -17.51 10.68
CA LEU A 158 -34.40 -16.29 10.26
C LEU A 158 -34.94 -15.05 10.98
N TRP A 159 -34.67 -14.99 12.29
CA TRP A 159 -34.90 -13.80 13.11
C TRP A 159 -36.36 -13.32 13.12
N GLY A 160 -37.31 -14.26 13.09
CA GLY A 160 -38.75 -13.97 13.13
C GLY A 160 -39.39 -13.59 11.79
N LEU A 161 -38.66 -13.72 10.68
CA LEU A 161 -39.25 -13.59 9.34
C LEU A 161 -40.24 -14.73 9.04
N TYR A 162 -39.93 -15.94 9.52
CA TYR A 162 -40.81 -17.11 9.50
C TYR A 162 -41.30 -17.44 10.92
N VAL A 163 -42.54 -17.89 11.02
CA VAL A 163 -43.20 -18.19 12.30
C VAL A 163 -42.60 -19.42 12.97
N HIS A 164 -42.07 -20.35 12.18
CA HIS A 164 -41.51 -21.61 12.65
C HIS A 164 -40.06 -21.79 12.17
N PRO A 165 -39.25 -22.58 12.90
CA PRO A 165 -37.99 -23.11 12.37
C PRO A 165 -38.25 -23.82 11.04
N TYR A 166 -37.42 -23.57 10.05
CA TYR A 166 -37.57 -24.20 8.74
C TYR A 166 -36.44 -25.15 8.36
N ARG A 167 -35.39 -25.21 9.18
CA ARG A 167 -34.28 -26.15 9.06
C ARG A 167 -33.85 -26.58 10.46
N LEU A 168 -33.39 -27.81 10.58
CA LEU A 168 -33.00 -28.42 11.84
C LEU A 168 -31.78 -27.70 12.41
N PHE A 169 -31.86 -27.31 13.68
CA PHE A 169 -30.68 -26.92 14.45
C PHE A 169 -29.92 -28.19 14.83
N ASP A 170 -28.66 -28.32 14.41
CA ASP A 170 -27.87 -29.53 14.65
C ASP A 170 -26.53 -29.22 15.35
N VAL A 171 -26.30 -29.84 16.51
CA VAL A 171 -25.03 -29.73 17.25
C VAL A 171 -23.88 -30.39 16.48
N ASP A 172 -24.15 -31.43 15.69
CA ASP A 172 -23.12 -32.04 14.85
C ASP A 172 -22.67 -31.08 13.73
N ASP A 173 -23.57 -30.28 13.17
CA ASP A 173 -23.22 -29.24 12.20
C ASP A 173 -22.30 -28.20 12.82
N LEU A 174 -22.57 -27.76 14.07
CA LEU A 174 -21.67 -26.88 14.81
C LEU A 174 -20.27 -27.48 14.94
N MET A 175 -20.19 -28.78 15.27
CA MET A 175 -18.91 -29.47 15.48
C MET A 175 -18.15 -29.66 14.18
N LEU A 176 -18.81 -30.15 13.12
CA LEU A 176 -18.20 -30.47 11.83
C LEU A 176 -17.80 -29.22 11.06
N ASN A 177 -18.63 -28.17 11.06
CA ASN A 177 -18.27 -26.88 10.47
C ASN A 177 -17.07 -26.25 11.21
N THR A 178 -17.05 -26.32 12.54
CA THR A 178 -15.92 -25.83 13.35
C THR A 178 -14.65 -26.62 13.05
N LEU A 179 -14.74 -27.95 12.92
CA LEU A 179 -13.64 -28.80 12.49
C LEU A 179 -13.15 -28.40 11.10
N GLY A 180 -14.07 -28.10 10.17
CA GLY A 180 -13.78 -27.57 8.84
C GLY A 180 -12.89 -26.34 8.87
N ALA A 181 -13.25 -25.34 9.69
CA ALA A 181 -12.44 -24.13 9.87
C ALA A 181 -11.02 -24.45 10.38
N MET A 182 -10.86 -25.43 11.28
CA MET A 182 -9.56 -25.84 11.78
C MET A 182 -8.74 -26.62 10.74
N VAL A 183 -9.38 -27.54 10.00
CA VAL A 183 -8.76 -28.25 8.87
C VAL A 183 -8.24 -27.25 7.84
N GLY A 184 -9.05 -26.26 7.47
CA GLY A 184 -8.63 -25.19 6.56
C GLY A 184 -7.45 -24.38 7.09
N PHE A 185 -7.47 -24.04 8.38
CA PHE A 185 -6.37 -23.35 9.03
C PHE A 185 -5.06 -24.15 8.93
N TRP A 186 -5.06 -25.44 9.22
CA TRP A 186 -3.84 -26.24 9.13
C TRP A 186 -3.41 -26.49 7.68
N ALA A 187 -4.36 -26.79 6.79
CA ALA A 187 -4.13 -27.12 5.38
C ALA A 187 -3.48 -25.97 4.58
N VAL A 188 -3.77 -24.71 4.91
CA VAL A 188 -3.13 -23.58 4.19
C VAL A 188 -1.67 -23.37 4.59
N GLY A 189 -1.21 -23.93 5.72
CA GLY A 189 0.16 -23.76 6.22
C GLY A 189 1.26 -24.10 5.22
N PRO A 190 1.25 -25.28 4.60
CA PRO A 190 2.19 -25.63 3.53
C PRO A 190 2.10 -24.69 2.31
N ALA A 191 0.89 -24.30 1.90
CA ALA A 191 0.68 -23.42 0.75
C ALA A 191 1.25 -22.00 0.98
N MET A 192 1.27 -21.52 2.23
CA MET A 192 1.87 -20.23 2.59
C MET A 192 3.38 -20.14 2.34
N ARG A 193 4.07 -21.26 2.06
CA ARG A 193 5.49 -21.25 1.64
C ARG A 193 5.66 -20.80 0.18
N VAL A 194 4.60 -20.89 -0.63
CA VAL A 194 4.59 -20.57 -2.06
C VAL A 194 3.73 -19.34 -2.34
N LEU A 195 2.65 -19.15 -1.57
CA LEU A 195 1.79 -17.98 -1.69
C LEU A 195 2.54 -16.70 -1.29
N PRO A 196 2.37 -15.58 -2.03
CA PRO A 196 2.99 -14.30 -1.67
C PRO A 196 2.55 -13.81 -0.29
N ASP A 197 3.49 -13.26 0.50
CA ASP A 197 3.14 -12.65 1.78
C ASP A 197 2.33 -11.36 1.56
N MET A 198 1.13 -11.31 2.13
CA MET A 198 0.24 -10.15 2.07
C MET A 198 0.87 -8.89 2.66
N ARG A 199 1.87 -9.00 3.56
CA ARG A 199 2.66 -7.86 4.05
C ARG A 199 3.47 -7.21 2.93
N LEU A 200 4.21 -8.02 2.17
CA LEU A 200 5.02 -7.56 1.03
C LEU A 200 4.13 -6.93 -0.05
N VAL A 201 3.01 -7.57 -0.37
CA VAL A 201 2.01 -7.03 -1.31
C VAL A 201 1.51 -5.65 -0.88
N ASN A 202 1.30 -5.43 0.43
CA ASN A 202 0.85 -4.13 0.94
C ASN A 202 1.94 -3.05 0.87
N MET A 203 3.21 -3.45 0.90
CA MET A 203 4.35 -2.56 0.83
C MET A 203 4.63 -2.11 -0.58
N GLU A 204 4.66 -3.06 -1.52
CA GLU A 204 4.68 -2.79 -2.95
C GLU A 204 3.53 -1.85 -3.30
N ALA A 205 2.33 -2.11 -2.77
CA ALA A 205 1.18 -1.25 -2.98
C ALA A 205 1.39 0.19 -2.47
N ARG A 206 2.04 0.37 -1.32
CA ARG A 206 2.37 1.70 -0.76
C ARG A 206 3.39 2.44 -1.62
N GLU A 207 4.41 1.74 -2.11
CA GLU A 207 5.41 2.31 -2.99
C GLU A 207 4.80 2.74 -4.34
N GLU A 208 4.00 1.87 -4.95
CA GLU A 208 3.23 2.21 -6.14
C GLU A 208 2.29 3.39 -5.90
N GLY A 209 1.71 3.45 -4.70
CA GLY A 209 0.82 4.51 -4.23
C GLY A 209 1.46 5.89 -4.06
N LEU A 210 2.78 6.00 -4.17
CA LEU A 210 3.48 7.29 -4.30
C LEU A 210 3.19 7.96 -5.65
N ARG A 211 2.79 7.18 -6.65
CA ARG A 211 2.39 7.68 -7.97
C ARG A 211 0.89 7.56 -8.14
N ALA A 212 0.29 8.60 -8.70
CA ALA A 212 -1.15 8.58 -8.97
C ALA A 212 -1.41 7.75 -10.24
N SER A 213 -1.94 6.53 -10.07
CA SER A 213 -2.36 5.65 -11.17
C SER A 213 -3.47 6.29 -12.02
N VAL A 214 -3.64 5.80 -13.25
CA VAL A 214 -4.72 6.25 -14.15
C VAL A 214 -6.09 5.97 -13.53
N THR A 215 -6.27 4.78 -12.96
CA THR A 215 -7.50 4.36 -12.28
C THR A 215 -7.84 5.24 -11.07
N ARG A 216 -6.86 5.65 -10.26
CA ARG A 216 -7.08 6.58 -9.13
C ARG A 216 -7.48 7.97 -9.60
N ARG A 217 -6.90 8.46 -10.71
CA ARG A 217 -7.26 9.75 -11.32
C ARG A 217 -8.67 9.72 -11.91
N ALA A 218 -9.02 8.64 -12.62
CA ALA A 218 -10.35 8.44 -13.17
C ALA A 218 -11.40 8.35 -12.07
N LEU A 219 -11.13 7.60 -11.00
CA LEU A 219 -12.01 7.52 -9.84
C LEU A 219 -12.22 8.88 -9.17
N SER A 220 -11.15 9.67 -9.00
CA SER A 220 -11.26 11.04 -8.48
C SER A 220 -12.18 11.88 -9.35
N PHE A 221 -11.97 11.84 -10.68
CA PHE A 221 -12.77 12.60 -11.61
C PHE A 221 -14.24 12.16 -11.61
N LEU A 222 -14.52 10.85 -11.53
CA LEU A 222 -15.87 10.31 -11.41
C LEU A 222 -16.56 10.80 -10.14
N VAL A 223 -15.87 10.75 -8.98
CA VAL A 223 -16.42 11.27 -7.72
C VAL A 223 -16.72 12.75 -7.82
N ASP A 224 -15.83 13.53 -8.43
CA ASP A 224 -16.06 14.96 -8.64
C ASP A 224 -17.24 15.21 -9.60
N MET A 225 -17.36 14.46 -10.71
CA MET A 225 -18.51 14.55 -11.62
C MET A 225 -19.84 14.25 -10.90
N LEU A 226 -19.89 13.15 -10.14
CA LEU A 226 -21.09 12.77 -9.38
C LEU A 226 -21.45 13.83 -8.33
N ALA A 227 -20.45 14.38 -7.63
CA ALA A 227 -20.66 15.46 -6.67
C ALA A 227 -21.18 16.74 -7.35
N SER A 228 -20.67 17.08 -8.53
CA SER A 228 -21.14 18.22 -9.32
C SER A 228 -22.60 18.02 -9.77
N GLN A 229 -22.95 16.84 -10.29
CA GLN A 229 -24.32 16.55 -10.73
C GLN A 229 -25.29 16.53 -9.56
N ALA A 230 -24.90 15.96 -8.41
CA ALA A 230 -25.72 15.97 -7.20
C ALA A 230 -25.96 17.40 -6.69
N ALA A 231 -24.93 18.26 -6.70
CA ALA A 231 -25.05 19.66 -6.32
C ALA A 231 -25.98 20.42 -7.28
N ALA A 232 -25.79 20.27 -8.59
CA ALA A 232 -26.62 20.91 -9.60
C ALA A 232 -28.09 20.50 -9.50
N GLY A 233 -28.35 19.19 -9.32
CA GLY A 233 -29.69 18.65 -9.12
C GLY A 233 -30.36 19.22 -7.86
N LEU A 234 -29.62 19.29 -6.75
CA LEU A 234 -30.10 19.90 -5.51
C LEU A 234 -30.46 21.37 -5.69
N PHE A 235 -29.57 22.17 -6.31
CA PHE A 235 -29.84 23.59 -6.55
C PHE A 235 -31.03 23.81 -7.49
N ALA A 236 -31.14 23.01 -8.56
CA ALA A 236 -32.29 23.08 -9.47
C ALA A 236 -33.60 22.74 -8.75
N SER A 237 -33.61 21.70 -7.89
CA SER A 237 -34.78 21.35 -7.07
C SER A 237 -35.16 22.47 -6.09
N VAL A 238 -34.17 23.07 -5.43
CA VAL A 238 -34.41 24.19 -4.49
C VAL A 238 -34.96 25.41 -5.23
N PHE A 239 -34.36 25.83 -6.35
CA PHE A 239 -34.86 26.97 -7.12
C PHE A 239 -36.25 26.72 -7.69
N ARG A 240 -36.54 25.50 -8.15
CA ARG A 240 -37.89 25.11 -8.56
C ARG A 240 -38.89 25.26 -7.41
N MET A 241 -38.54 24.80 -6.21
CA MET A 241 -39.39 24.92 -5.01
C MET A 241 -39.61 26.38 -4.60
N LEU A 242 -38.64 27.27 -4.84
CA LEU A 242 -38.75 28.72 -4.60
C LEU A 242 -39.50 29.48 -5.71
N GLY A 243 -40.07 28.79 -6.70
CA GLY A 243 -40.86 29.40 -7.78
C GLY A 243 -40.04 29.96 -8.94
N ALA A 244 -38.73 29.69 -8.99
CA ALA A 244 -37.86 30.20 -10.07
C ALA A 244 -38.25 29.66 -11.44
N GLN A 245 -38.80 28.45 -11.53
CA GLN A 245 -39.26 27.87 -12.81
C GLN A 245 -40.37 28.71 -13.42
N ALA A 246 -41.42 28.99 -12.65
CA ALA A 246 -42.53 29.83 -13.09
C ALA A 246 -42.06 31.25 -13.45
N ALA A 247 -41.12 31.81 -12.70
CA ALA A 247 -40.56 33.13 -12.98
C ALA A 247 -39.75 33.17 -14.29
N VAL A 248 -38.91 32.16 -14.54
CA VAL A 248 -38.11 32.04 -15.78
C VAL A 248 -39.02 31.88 -16.99
N GLU A 249 -40.03 31.00 -16.89
CA GLU A 249 -41.00 30.76 -17.97
C GLU A 249 -41.87 32.00 -18.23
N ALA A 250 -42.30 32.71 -17.19
CA ALA A 250 -43.04 33.98 -17.32
C ALA A 250 -42.21 35.10 -17.97
N ALA A 251 -40.88 35.09 -17.79
CA ALA A 251 -39.96 36.00 -18.46
C ALA A 251 -39.62 35.57 -19.91
N GLY A 252 -40.26 34.52 -20.43
CA GLY A 252 -39.98 33.97 -21.77
C GLY A 252 -38.69 33.14 -21.86
N GLY A 253 -38.09 32.78 -20.72
CA GLY A 253 -36.90 31.93 -20.65
C GLY A 253 -37.21 30.44 -20.63
N SER A 254 -36.21 29.61 -20.92
CA SER A 254 -36.30 28.15 -20.80
C SER A 254 -35.75 27.68 -19.45
N TRP A 255 -36.56 26.95 -18.67
CA TRP A 255 -36.11 26.33 -17.43
C TRP A 255 -34.96 25.34 -17.66
N ASP A 256 -35.01 24.57 -18.76
CA ASP A 256 -33.93 23.65 -19.10
C ASP A 256 -32.61 24.40 -19.33
N ALA A 257 -32.64 25.54 -20.03
CA ALA A 257 -31.46 26.38 -20.20
C ALA A 257 -30.94 26.93 -18.87
N ALA A 258 -31.82 27.27 -17.93
CA ALA A 258 -31.43 27.67 -16.57
C ALA A 258 -30.76 26.52 -15.80
N VAL A 259 -31.28 25.29 -15.91
CA VAL A 259 -30.67 24.09 -15.31
C VAL A 259 -29.27 23.84 -15.88
N TRP A 260 -29.08 23.94 -17.21
CA TRP A 260 -27.75 23.87 -17.82
C TRP A 260 -26.78 24.92 -17.27
N GLY A 261 -27.26 26.15 -17.02
CA GLY A 261 -26.49 27.19 -16.35
C GLY A 261 -26.06 26.80 -14.94
N ILE A 262 -26.95 26.18 -14.17
CA ILE A 262 -26.67 25.65 -12.81
C ILE A 262 -25.63 24.52 -12.86
N GLU A 263 -25.71 23.63 -13.85
CA GLU A 263 -24.73 22.55 -14.05
C GLU A 263 -23.33 23.11 -14.36
N LEU A 264 -23.23 24.06 -15.30
CA LEU A 264 -21.96 24.72 -15.63
C LEU A 264 -21.38 25.49 -14.43
N ALA A 265 -22.22 26.19 -13.67
CA ALA A 265 -21.81 26.85 -12.44
C ALA A 265 -21.29 25.85 -11.40
N SER A 266 -21.98 24.71 -11.22
CA SER A 266 -21.57 23.65 -10.30
C SER A 266 -20.22 23.04 -10.69
N LEU A 267 -19.98 22.82 -11.99
CA LEU A 267 -18.69 22.39 -12.53
C LEU A 267 -17.58 23.42 -12.27
N ALA A 268 -17.85 24.71 -12.53
CA ALA A 268 -16.89 25.79 -12.28
C ALA A 268 -16.54 25.89 -10.79
N VAL A 269 -17.54 25.81 -9.90
CA VAL A 269 -17.31 25.78 -8.46
C VAL A 269 -16.40 24.62 -8.08
N LEU A 270 -16.72 23.40 -8.50
CA LEU A 270 -16.00 22.21 -8.06
C LEU A 270 -14.59 22.08 -8.66
N PHE A 271 -14.38 22.48 -9.91
CA PHE A 271 -13.12 22.29 -10.64
C PHE A 271 -12.24 23.54 -10.75
N ALA A 272 -12.76 24.73 -10.47
CA ALA A 272 -11.98 25.97 -10.42
C ALA A 272 -11.92 26.56 -9.01
N ILE A 273 -13.08 26.83 -8.39
CA ILE A 273 -13.14 27.57 -7.12
C ILE A 273 -12.65 26.71 -5.95
N VAL A 274 -13.19 25.51 -5.76
CA VAL A 274 -12.79 24.57 -4.70
C VAL A 274 -11.28 24.28 -4.72
N PRO A 275 -10.65 23.90 -5.85
CA PRO A 275 -9.21 23.70 -5.88
C PRO A 275 -8.40 24.99 -5.71
N ALA A 276 -8.92 26.17 -6.09
CA ALA A 276 -8.24 27.44 -5.78
C ALA A 276 -8.20 27.69 -4.26
N LEU A 277 -9.31 27.43 -3.55
CA LEU A 277 -9.41 27.61 -2.10
C LEU A 277 -8.65 26.55 -1.30
N THR A 278 -8.62 25.30 -1.77
CA THR A 278 -7.97 24.16 -1.08
C THR A 278 -6.52 23.93 -1.48
N ARG A 279 -5.91 24.87 -2.22
CA ARG A 279 -4.52 24.77 -2.71
C ARG A 279 -4.28 23.53 -3.58
N GLY A 280 -5.20 23.30 -4.52
CA GLY A 280 -5.09 22.33 -5.61
C GLY A 280 -5.83 21.01 -5.37
N GLN A 281 -6.91 20.96 -4.58
CA GLN A 281 -7.67 19.72 -4.37
C GLN A 281 -9.17 19.89 -4.66
N THR A 282 -9.71 19.09 -5.56
CA THR A 282 -11.17 18.87 -5.65
C THR A 282 -11.65 17.95 -4.51
N LEU A 283 -12.96 17.71 -4.40
CA LEU A 283 -13.53 16.83 -3.37
C LEU A 283 -13.04 15.38 -3.54
N GLY A 284 -13.13 14.84 -4.76
CA GLY A 284 -12.63 13.52 -5.13
C GLY A 284 -11.12 13.41 -4.96
N GLN A 285 -10.37 14.47 -5.26
CA GLN A 285 -8.92 14.49 -5.01
C GLN A 285 -8.61 14.44 -3.51
N LYS A 286 -9.33 15.19 -2.67
CA LYS A 286 -9.18 15.14 -1.22
C LYS A 286 -9.52 13.74 -0.68
N LEU A 287 -10.62 13.14 -1.16
CA LEU A 287 -11.03 11.79 -0.79
C LEU A 287 -9.94 10.75 -1.10
N LEU A 288 -9.34 10.85 -2.29
CA LEU A 288 -8.32 9.92 -2.77
C LEU A 288 -6.88 10.39 -2.53
N LYS A 289 -6.63 11.36 -1.65
CA LYS A 289 -5.28 11.89 -1.35
C LYS A 289 -4.47 12.26 -2.61
N LEU A 290 -5.10 12.94 -3.56
CA LEU A 290 -4.50 13.54 -4.75
C LEU A 290 -4.43 15.05 -4.62
N ARG A 291 -3.53 15.68 -5.37
CA ARG A 291 -3.39 17.14 -5.45
C ARG A 291 -2.85 17.59 -6.81
N ILE A 292 -3.37 18.72 -7.29
CA ILE A 292 -2.87 19.47 -8.44
C ILE A 292 -1.71 20.35 -7.98
N VAL A 293 -0.55 20.15 -8.59
CA VAL A 293 0.70 20.88 -8.32
C VAL A 293 1.37 21.25 -9.64
N ARG A 294 2.38 22.12 -9.58
CA ARG A 294 3.28 22.34 -10.72
C ARG A 294 4.20 21.12 -10.93
N PRO A 295 4.88 20.96 -12.08
CA PRO A 295 5.76 19.82 -12.34
C PRO A 295 6.89 19.61 -11.32
N ASP A 296 7.24 20.66 -10.59
CA ASP A 296 8.23 20.68 -9.52
C ASP A 296 7.66 20.35 -8.12
N ALA A 297 6.40 19.92 -8.03
CA ALA A 297 5.65 19.68 -6.80
C ALA A 297 5.36 20.92 -5.93
N SER A 298 5.68 22.12 -6.41
CA SER A 298 5.27 23.36 -5.75
C SER A 298 3.75 23.60 -5.91
N PRO A 299 3.12 24.43 -5.04
CA PRO A 299 1.70 24.75 -5.16
C PRO A 299 1.35 25.29 -6.56
N ALA A 300 0.21 24.87 -7.09
CA ALA A 300 -0.35 25.44 -8.31
C ALA A 300 -0.84 26.88 -8.04
N ARG A 301 -0.73 27.75 -9.05
CA ARG A 301 -1.34 29.09 -9.01
C ARG A 301 -2.86 28.97 -9.06
N TRP A 302 -3.57 29.97 -8.53
CA TRP A 302 -5.03 29.94 -8.38
C TRP A 302 -5.80 29.67 -9.68
N TYR A 303 -5.31 30.16 -10.83
CA TYR A 303 -5.94 29.98 -12.14
C TYR A 303 -5.60 28.65 -12.83
N GLN A 304 -4.56 27.94 -12.38
CA GLN A 304 -4.07 26.74 -13.07
C GLN A 304 -5.05 25.55 -12.99
N PRO A 305 -5.75 25.28 -11.86
CA PRO A 305 -6.83 24.30 -11.84
C PRO A 305 -7.94 24.63 -12.85
N ALA A 306 -8.38 25.89 -12.90
CA ALA A 306 -9.39 26.36 -13.84
C ALA A 306 -8.94 26.14 -15.30
N ALA A 307 -7.70 26.54 -15.64
CA ALA A 307 -7.13 26.30 -16.96
C ALA A 307 -7.04 24.80 -17.30
N ARG A 308 -6.62 23.96 -16.34
CA ARG A 308 -6.48 22.52 -16.53
C ARG A 308 -7.81 21.86 -16.89
N TYR A 309 -8.88 22.17 -16.16
CA TYR A 309 -10.19 21.56 -16.37
C TYR A 309 -10.97 22.25 -17.48
N GLY A 310 -10.81 23.56 -17.67
CA GLY A 310 -11.35 24.28 -18.83
C GLY A 310 -10.81 23.73 -20.15
N LEU A 311 -9.51 23.44 -20.22
CA LEU A 311 -8.93 22.74 -21.38
C LEU A 311 -9.48 21.32 -21.55
N LEU A 312 -9.74 20.61 -20.45
CA LEU A 312 -10.34 19.27 -20.54
C LEU A 312 -11.78 19.34 -21.08
N LEU A 313 -12.57 20.29 -20.59
CA LEU A 313 -13.92 20.55 -21.08
C LEU A 313 -13.90 20.96 -22.55
N LEU A 314 -12.97 21.84 -22.94
CA LEU A 314 -12.76 22.25 -24.33
C LEU A 314 -12.45 21.06 -25.23
N PHE A 315 -11.59 20.12 -24.80
CA PHE A 315 -11.24 18.96 -25.62
C PHE A 315 -12.29 17.84 -25.61
N ALA A 316 -13.11 17.73 -24.57
CA ALA A 316 -14.08 16.65 -24.42
C ALA A 316 -15.50 17.06 -24.82
N TRP A 317 -15.96 18.21 -24.35
CA TRP A 317 -17.34 18.66 -24.50
C TRP A 317 -17.56 19.46 -25.78
N VAL A 318 -16.67 20.39 -26.15
CA VAL A 318 -16.90 21.23 -27.34
C VAL A 318 -17.01 20.42 -28.64
N PRO A 319 -16.20 19.37 -28.90
CA PRO A 319 -16.42 18.51 -30.07
C PRO A 319 -17.77 17.81 -30.06
N PHE A 320 -18.25 17.39 -28.89
CA PHE A 320 -19.57 16.78 -28.74
C PHE A 320 -20.70 17.80 -28.94
N ALA A 321 -20.60 18.98 -28.34
CA ALA A 321 -21.57 20.06 -28.46
C ALA A 321 -21.66 20.59 -29.90
N LEU A 322 -20.52 20.69 -30.61
CA LEU A 322 -20.48 21.01 -32.03
C LEU A 322 -21.19 19.93 -32.85
N LEU A 323 -20.90 18.65 -32.60
CA LEU A 323 -21.58 17.55 -33.28
C LEU A 323 -23.09 17.57 -33.03
N SER A 324 -23.53 17.68 -31.76
CA SER A 324 -24.95 17.71 -31.41
C SER A 324 -25.67 18.92 -31.98
N GLY A 325 -25.02 20.10 -31.93
CA GLY A 325 -25.56 21.33 -32.48
C GLY A 325 -25.69 21.28 -33.99
N ILE A 326 -24.71 20.67 -34.68
CA ILE A 326 -24.71 20.49 -36.14
C ILE A 326 -25.76 19.47 -36.58
N VAL A 327 -25.90 18.36 -35.86
CA VAL A 327 -26.87 17.30 -36.18
C VAL A 327 -28.32 17.71 -35.87
N GLY A 328 -28.51 18.63 -34.92
CA GLY A 328 -29.82 19.13 -34.50
C GLY A 328 -30.30 20.40 -35.20
N LEU A 329 -29.65 20.85 -36.27
CA LEU A 329 -30.08 22.04 -37.02
C LEU A 329 -31.39 21.76 -37.78
N ASP A 330 -32.40 22.59 -37.50
CA ASP A 330 -33.68 22.55 -38.19
C ASP A 330 -33.55 23.09 -39.63
N THR A 331 -33.97 22.31 -40.62
CA THR A 331 -33.83 22.63 -42.05
C THR A 331 -34.76 23.75 -42.52
N ASP A 332 -35.73 24.14 -41.69
CA ASP A 332 -36.78 25.10 -42.06
C ASP A 332 -36.38 26.57 -41.88
N ARG A 333 -35.14 26.86 -41.46
CA ARG A 333 -34.63 28.23 -41.29
C ARG A 333 -34.17 28.83 -42.62
N MET A 334 -34.68 30.00 -43.00
CA MET A 334 -34.22 30.74 -44.20
C MET A 334 -32.87 31.46 -43.97
N GLY A 335 -32.05 31.59 -45.03
CA GLY A 335 -30.76 32.29 -45.03
C GLY A 335 -29.54 31.38 -44.88
N GLU A 336 -28.37 31.94 -44.54
CA GLU A 336 -27.09 31.22 -44.40
C GLU A 336 -27.16 30.05 -43.40
N MET A 337 -27.96 30.18 -42.36
CA MET A 337 -28.22 29.13 -41.37
C MET A 337 -28.97 27.93 -41.97
N GLY A 338 -29.88 28.14 -42.92
CA GLY A 338 -30.57 27.08 -43.65
C GLY A 338 -29.65 26.33 -44.60
N ALA A 339 -28.74 27.04 -45.28
CA ALA A 339 -27.72 26.42 -46.12
C ALA A 339 -26.77 25.53 -45.30
N LEU A 340 -26.38 25.97 -44.10
CA LEU A 340 -25.59 25.19 -43.17
C LEU A 340 -26.36 23.96 -42.65
N ALA A 341 -27.64 24.10 -42.30
CA ALA A 341 -28.50 22.98 -41.90
C ALA A 341 -28.64 21.93 -43.02
N ALA A 342 -28.88 22.37 -44.26
CA ALA A 342 -28.98 21.46 -45.41
C ALA A 342 -27.65 20.76 -45.74
N PHE A 343 -26.52 21.45 -45.63
CA PHE A 343 -25.19 20.87 -45.81
C PHE A 343 -24.91 19.80 -44.74
N THR A 344 -25.18 20.12 -43.49
CA THR A 344 -24.90 19.23 -42.35
C THR A 344 -25.78 17.99 -42.36
N ALA A 345 -27.07 18.12 -42.71
CA ALA A 345 -27.96 16.97 -42.94
C ALA A 345 -27.44 16.06 -44.07
N ARG A 346 -26.98 16.65 -45.19
CA ARG A 346 -26.44 15.89 -46.33
C ARG A 346 -25.12 15.16 -46.01
N HIS A 347 -24.30 15.74 -45.14
CA HIS A 347 -22.98 15.21 -44.79
C HIS A 347 -22.92 14.62 -43.37
N GLN A 348 -24.06 14.35 -42.74
CA GLN A 348 -24.17 13.94 -41.34
C GLN A 348 -23.31 12.72 -41.02
N ALA A 349 -23.36 11.69 -41.86
CA ALA A 349 -22.54 10.48 -41.68
C ALA A 349 -21.04 10.80 -41.70
N GLY A 350 -20.58 11.64 -42.64
CA GLY A 350 -19.18 12.06 -42.73
C GLY A 350 -18.72 12.84 -41.51
N ILE A 351 -19.55 13.74 -40.99
CA ILE A 351 -19.27 14.53 -39.78
C ILE A 351 -19.16 13.61 -38.56
N ILE A 352 -20.08 12.65 -38.41
CA ILE A 352 -20.02 11.64 -37.34
C ILE A 352 -18.74 10.81 -37.45
N TRP A 353 -18.35 10.36 -38.65
CA TRP A 353 -17.12 9.61 -38.87
C TRP A 353 -15.86 10.42 -38.55
N ILE A 354 -15.80 11.70 -38.93
CA ILE A 354 -14.69 12.60 -38.59
C ILE A 354 -14.58 12.74 -37.07
N TRP A 355 -15.71 12.95 -36.38
CA TRP A 355 -15.75 13.03 -34.92
C TRP A 355 -15.30 11.71 -34.27
N LEU A 356 -15.81 10.57 -34.74
CA LEU A 356 -15.42 9.25 -34.25
C LEU A 356 -13.91 8.99 -34.45
N ALA A 357 -13.37 9.36 -35.61
CA ALA A 357 -11.94 9.23 -35.90
C ALA A 357 -11.11 10.11 -34.94
N PHE A 358 -11.53 11.35 -34.70
CA PHE A 358 -10.87 12.24 -33.74
C PHE A 358 -10.91 11.69 -32.31
N MET A 359 -12.08 11.26 -31.83
CA MET A 359 -12.24 10.69 -30.48
C MET A 359 -11.47 9.38 -30.31
N THR A 360 -11.44 8.55 -31.37
CA THR A 360 -10.64 7.32 -31.39
C THR A 360 -9.16 7.63 -31.32
N ALA A 361 -8.65 8.57 -32.13
CA ALA A 361 -7.25 8.99 -32.09
C ALA A 361 -6.87 9.55 -30.70
N TRP A 362 -7.75 10.35 -30.10
CA TRP A 362 -7.57 10.87 -28.74
C TRP A 362 -7.51 9.74 -27.69
N ALA A 363 -8.45 8.79 -27.74
CA ALA A 363 -8.49 7.62 -26.85
C ALA A 363 -7.26 6.73 -27.00
N VAL A 364 -6.83 6.44 -28.24
CA VAL A 364 -5.60 5.70 -28.54
C VAL A 364 -4.39 6.44 -27.96
N SER A 365 -4.31 7.76 -28.09
CA SER A 365 -3.21 8.55 -27.52
C SER A 365 -3.14 8.44 -25.99
N LEU A 366 -4.30 8.41 -25.31
CA LEU A 366 -4.38 8.22 -23.87
C LEU A 366 -3.94 6.80 -23.48
N GLY A 367 -4.38 5.79 -24.24
CA GLY A 367 -3.98 4.39 -24.06
C GLY A 367 -2.46 4.21 -24.16
N VAL A 368 -1.85 4.72 -25.23
CA VAL A 368 -0.38 4.65 -25.42
C VAL A 368 0.36 5.35 -24.28
N ARG A 369 -0.11 6.52 -23.83
CA ARG A 369 0.49 7.24 -22.70
C ARG A 369 0.35 6.48 -21.39
N ALA A 370 -0.80 5.83 -21.15
CA ALA A 370 -1.05 5.02 -19.96
C ALA A 370 -0.13 3.78 -19.94
N VAL A 371 -0.03 3.06 -21.06
CA VAL A 371 0.85 1.89 -21.22
C VAL A 371 2.31 2.29 -21.03
N ARG A 372 2.79 3.37 -21.67
CA ARG A 372 4.16 3.86 -21.48
C ARG A 372 4.44 4.29 -20.03
N ALA A 373 3.48 4.95 -19.38
CA ALA A 373 3.62 5.35 -17.98
C ALA A 373 3.76 4.13 -17.06
N ALA A 374 2.95 3.09 -17.28
CA ALA A 374 3.04 1.84 -16.54
C ALA A 374 4.37 1.10 -16.81
N ALA A 375 4.70 0.85 -18.08
CA ALA A 375 5.88 0.09 -18.48
C ALA A 375 7.20 0.74 -18.05
N LEU A 376 7.30 2.08 -18.16
CA LEU A 376 8.51 2.82 -17.79
C LEU A 376 8.50 3.28 -16.33
N LYS A 377 7.47 2.92 -15.54
CA LYS A 377 7.29 3.40 -14.16
C LYS A 377 7.37 4.94 -14.07
N ARG A 378 6.84 5.65 -15.06
CA ARG A 378 6.85 7.12 -15.18
C ARG A 378 5.50 7.72 -14.82
N PRO A 379 5.45 9.00 -14.37
CA PRO A 379 4.18 9.66 -14.10
C PRO A 379 3.32 9.76 -15.36
N PHE A 380 2.03 9.42 -15.24
CA PHE A 380 1.06 9.65 -16.31
C PHE A 380 0.77 11.15 -16.47
N VAL A 381 0.87 11.67 -17.70
CA VAL A 381 0.69 13.09 -18.02
C VAL A 381 -0.32 13.25 -19.16
N MET A 382 -1.41 13.97 -18.89
CA MET A 382 -2.42 14.36 -19.87
C MET A 382 -2.06 15.68 -20.55
N LEU A 383 -2.53 15.87 -21.80
CA LEU A 383 -2.25 17.07 -22.60
C LEU A 383 -2.69 18.37 -21.90
N ASN A 384 -3.90 18.40 -21.32
CA ASN A 384 -4.38 19.55 -20.54
C ASN A 384 -3.46 19.88 -19.35
N GLY A 385 -2.80 18.89 -18.76
CA GLY A 385 -1.78 19.10 -17.73
C GLY A 385 -0.50 19.73 -18.25
N VAL A 386 -0.04 19.31 -19.44
CA VAL A 386 1.11 19.94 -20.10
C VAL A 386 0.82 21.40 -20.39
N LEU A 387 -0.31 21.69 -21.04
CA LEU A 387 -0.69 23.04 -21.47
C LEU A 387 -0.95 23.99 -20.28
N SER A 388 -1.52 23.49 -19.18
CA SER A 388 -1.72 24.30 -17.96
C SER A 388 -0.48 24.37 -17.05
N ASN A 389 0.62 23.71 -17.40
CA ASN A 389 1.80 23.53 -16.54
C ASN A 389 1.43 22.96 -15.15
N THR A 390 0.61 21.91 -15.13
CA THR A 390 0.14 21.22 -13.91
C THR A 390 0.28 19.71 -13.98
N ARG A 391 0.41 19.09 -12.81
CA ARG A 391 0.37 17.64 -12.61
C ARG A 391 -0.59 17.31 -11.47
N VAL A 392 -1.31 16.21 -11.62
CA VAL A 392 -1.98 15.55 -10.49
C VAL A 392 -1.00 14.55 -9.91
N MET A 393 -0.71 14.67 -8.62
CA MET A 393 0.20 13.79 -7.86
C MET A 393 -0.51 13.31 -6.60
N THR A 394 -0.03 12.23 -5.98
CA THR A 394 -0.54 11.85 -4.65
C THR A 394 0.04 12.79 -3.61
N VAL A 395 -0.66 13.02 -2.51
CA VAL A 395 -0.16 13.91 -1.42
C VAL A 395 1.19 13.43 -0.91
N ALA A 396 1.34 12.11 -0.68
CA ALA A 396 2.62 11.51 -0.28
C ALA A 396 3.71 11.70 -1.36
N GLY A 397 3.36 11.55 -2.64
CA GLY A 397 4.28 11.79 -3.74
C GLY A 397 4.73 13.26 -3.86
N VAL A 398 3.85 14.22 -3.53
CA VAL A 398 4.20 15.65 -3.46
C VAL A 398 5.15 15.91 -2.31
N GLU A 399 4.90 15.33 -1.15
CA GLU A 399 5.73 15.48 0.05
C GLU A 399 7.15 14.95 -0.20
N ILE A 400 7.29 13.71 -0.68
CA ILE A 400 8.60 13.13 -1.02
C ILE A 400 9.32 13.95 -2.10
N ALA A 401 8.60 14.45 -3.11
CA ALA A 401 9.20 15.27 -4.16
C ALA A 401 9.71 16.62 -3.62
N ARG A 402 9.05 17.19 -2.61
CA ARG A 402 9.50 18.41 -1.92
C ARG A 402 10.69 18.12 -1.02
N GLU A 403 10.63 17.04 -0.25
CA GLU A 403 11.72 16.60 0.62
C GLU A 403 13.01 16.33 -0.15
N ARG A 404 12.92 15.63 -1.29
CA ARG A 404 14.07 15.39 -2.18
C ARG A 404 14.65 16.66 -2.80
N ARG A 405 13.88 17.74 -2.89
CA ARG A 405 14.36 19.06 -3.36
C ARG A 405 14.87 19.93 -2.22
N ALA A 406 14.37 19.70 -1.01
CA ALA A 406 14.79 20.32 0.23
C ALA A 406 16.11 19.71 0.73
N VAL A 407 17.10 19.67 -0.17
CA VAL A 407 18.44 19.18 0.14
C VAL A 407 19.11 20.17 1.07
N MET A 408 19.82 19.63 2.08
CA MET A 408 20.69 20.39 2.96
C MET A 408 22.08 19.77 2.91
N ASP A 409 23.10 20.60 2.77
CA ASP A 409 24.48 20.14 2.82
C ASP A 409 24.86 19.62 4.22
N VAL A 410 26.02 18.96 4.33
CA VAL A 410 26.43 18.34 5.59
C VAL A 410 26.58 19.39 6.71
N ALA A 411 27.03 20.60 6.40
CA ALA A 411 27.22 21.67 7.37
C ALA A 411 25.87 22.27 7.83
N GLU A 412 24.92 22.44 6.91
CA GLU A 412 23.54 22.86 7.17
C GLU A 412 22.83 21.85 8.09
N VAL A 413 23.00 20.54 7.87
CA VAL A 413 22.43 19.50 8.74
C VAL A 413 23.04 19.54 10.14
N ALA A 414 24.36 19.69 10.26
CA ALA A 414 25.01 19.84 11.57
C ALA A 414 24.56 21.13 12.31
N ALA A 415 24.35 22.23 11.58
CA ALA A 415 23.80 23.46 12.14
C ALA A 415 22.35 23.28 12.60
N LEU A 416 21.55 22.52 11.84
CA LEU A 416 20.18 22.17 12.19
C LEU A 416 20.11 21.32 13.47
N GLU A 417 20.97 20.30 13.60
CA GLU A 417 21.05 19.47 14.81
C GLU A 417 21.39 20.31 16.06
N ARG A 418 22.35 21.22 15.94
CA ARG A 418 22.69 22.16 17.02
C ARG A 418 21.51 23.05 17.39
N ARG A 419 20.80 23.61 16.39
CA ARG A 419 19.62 24.45 16.63
C ARG A 419 18.50 23.68 17.33
N ILE A 420 18.25 22.43 16.93
CA ILE A 420 17.26 21.56 17.58
C ILE A 420 17.64 21.30 19.05
N ALA A 421 18.94 21.12 19.33
CA ALA A 421 19.44 20.98 20.69
C ALA A 421 19.26 22.26 21.51
N GLU A 422 19.52 23.44 20.92
CA GLU A 422 19.26 24.74 21.55
C GLU A 422 17.77 24.98 21.85
N ASP A 423 16.87 24.47 21.00
CA ASP A 423 15.41 24.52 21.21
C ASP A 423 14.90 23.49 22.24
N GLY A 424 15.80 22.79 22.93
CA GLY A 424 15.48 21.94 24.07
C GLY A 424 15.29 20.45 23.77
N THR A 425 15.61 19.99 22.55
CA THR A 425 15.63 18.54 22.25
C THR A 425 17.08 18.03 22.23
N PRO A 426 17.54 17.29 23.27
CA PRO A 426 18.92 16.80 23.33
C PRO A 426 19.30 15.94 22.11
N LEU A 427 20.58 16.00 21.70
CA LEU A 427 21.09 15.17 20.60
C LEU A 427 20.91 13.68 20.86
N ALA A 428 20.99 13.23 22.12
CA ALA A 428 20.72 11.85 22.51
C ALA A 428 19.26 11.44 22.18
N THR A 429 18.30 12.35 22.37
CA THR A 429 16.90 12.13 21.99
C THR A 429 16.72 12.06 20.48
N LEU A 430 17.48 12.84 19.71
CA LEU A 430 17.48 12.73 18.24
C LEU A 430 18.02 11.37 17.79
N MET A 431 19.13 10.91 18.37
CA MET A 431 19.72 9.60 18.12
C MET A 431 18.77 8.45 18.47
N GLU A 432 18.06 8.56 19.60
CA GLU A 432 17.02 7.63 20.03
C GLU A 432 15.88 7.50 18.99
N ARG A 433 15.43 8.65 18.46
CA ARG A 433 14.43 8.68 17.39
C ARG A 433 14.97 8.15 16.06
N ALA A 434 16.24 8.41 15.76
CA ALA A 434 16.89 8.01 14.52
C ALA A 434 17.06 6.50 14.45
N GLY A 435 17.66 5.88 15.46
CA GLY A 435 17.80 4.42 15.52
C GLY A 435 16.46 3.70 15.57
N SER A 436 15.47 4.22 16.31
CA SER A 436 14.11 3.67 16.32
C SER A 436 13.45 3.72 14.93
N ALA A 437 13.64 4.81 14.18
CA ALA A 437 13.12 4.93 12.82
C ALA A 437 13.76 3.91 11.85
N VAL A 438 15.05 3.60 12.03
CA VAL A 438 15.72 2.53 11.26
C VAL A 438 15.14 1.16 11.64
N ALA A 439 14.97 0.88 12.93
CA ALA A 439 14.39 -0.37 13.41
C ALA A 439 12.99 -0.59 12.86
N ASP A 440 12.15 0.44 12.85
CA ASP A 440 10.80 0.39 12.27
C ASP A 440 10.83 0.07 10.77
N GLU A 441 11.78 0.63 10.02
CA GLU A 441 11.97 0.30 8.61
C GLU A 441 12.43 -1.16 8.43
N VAL A 442 13.39 -1.64 9.21
CA VAL A 442 13.82 -3.05 9.17
C VAL A 442 12.62 -3.98 9.45
N ARG A 443 11.83 -3.72 10.49
CA ARG A 443 10.61 -4.50 10.84
C ARG A 443 9.55 -4.45 9.76
N ALA A 444 9.53 -3.39 8.97
CA ALA A 444 8.66 -3.29 7.82
C ALA A 444 9.04 -4.36 6.79
N TRP A 445 10.32 -4.46 6.42
CA TRP A 445 10.76 -5.32 5.31
C TRP A 445 11.09 -6.76 5.69
N VAL A 446 11.44 -7.02 6.95
CA VAL A 446 11.96 -8.31 7.41
C VAL A 446 10.89 -9.09 8.18
N PRO A 447 10.60 -10.35 7.81
CA PRO A 447 9.66 -11.21 8.54
C PRO A 447 10.01 -11.31 10.03
N ASP A 448 8.96 -11.40 10.85
CA ASP A 448 9.07 -11.37 12.31
C ASP A 448 8.85 -12.77 12.92
N PRO A 449 9.71 -13.27 13.82
CA PRO A 449 11.06 -12.79 14.14
C PRO A 449 12.12 -13.48 13.25
N SER A 450 13.12 -12.73 12.77
CA SER A 450 14.23 -13.26 11.96
C SER A 450 15.58 -12.68 12.40
N PRO A 451 16.72 -13.38 12.20
CA PRO A 451 18.02 -12.88 12.62
C PRO A 451 18.43 -11.59 11.89
N VAL A 452 18.91 -10.58 12.64
CA VAL A 452 19.39 -9.30 12.10
C VAL A 452 20.82 -9.03 12.56
N VAL A 453 21.66 -8.55 11.65
CA VAL A 453 23.01 -8.04 11.97
C VAL A 453 23.00 -6.52 11.89
N VAL A 454 23.54 -5.86 12.90
CA VAL A 454 23.75 -4.41 12.91
C VAL A 454 25.25 -4.15 12.98
N LEU A 455 25.79 -3.40 12.02
CA LEU A 455 27.19 -3.01 11.94
C LEU A 455 27.31 -1.57 12.43
N ALA A 456 27.79 -1.34 13.66
CA ALA A 456 27.87 -0.03 14.29
C ALA A 456 29.30 0.49 14.33
N GLY A 457 29.50 1.73 13.89
CA GLY A 457 30.79 2.42 13.95
C GLY A 457 31.06 3.05 15.33
N SER A 458 32.16 3.80 15.42
CA SER A 458 32.58 4.49 16.65
C SER A 458 32.01 5.91 16.81
N GLY A 459 31.35 6.45 15.78
CA GLY A 459 30.78 7.80 15.76
C GLY A 459 29.27 7.83 16.00
N ASN A 460 28.64 8.98 15.72
CA ASN A 460 27.20 9.19 15.91
C ASN A 460 26.34 8.22 15.09
N ASN A 461 26.74 7.90 13.85
CA ASN A 461 26.03 6.88 13.06
C ASN A 461 26.02 5.52 13.78
N GLY A 462 27.12 5.17 14.45
CA GLY A 462 27.20 3.97 15.27
C GLY A 462 26.26 4.00 16.46
N GLY A 463 26.10 5.16 17.11
CA GLY A 463 25.12 5.39 18.17
C GLY A 463 23.68 5.11 17.70
N ASP A 464 23.30 5.57 16.51
CA ASP A 464 22.01 5.23 15.89
C ASP A 464 21.87 3.71 15.67
N GLY A 465 22.98 3.04 15.32
CA GLY A 465 23.06 1.58 15.21
C GLY A 465 22.80 0.86 16.54
N TRP A 466 23.37 1.34 17.65
CA TRP A 466 23.12 0.79 18.99
C TRP A 466 21.65 0.90 19.40
N VAL A 467 21.02 2.06 19.16
CA VAL A 467 19.59 2.27 19.39
C VAL A 467 18.76 1.31 18.53
N CYS A 468 19.06 1.25 17.23
CA CYS A 468 18.38 0.36 16.29
C CYS A 468 18.43 -1.10 16.75
N ALA A 469 19.61 -1.57 17.17
CA ALA A 469 19.81 -2.92 17.67
C ALA A 469 18.96 -3.22 18.92
N ARG A 470 18.94 -2.29 19.89
CA ARG A 470 18.07 -2.43 21.07
C ARG A 470 16.59 -2.45 20.70
N SER A 471 16.13 -1.49 19.90
CA SER A 471 14.72 -1.38 19.49
C SER A 471 14.23 -2.61 18.70
N LEU A 472 15.10 -3.22 17.89
CA LEU A 472 14.80 -4.49 17.23
C LEU A 472 14.71 -5.66 18.21
N ALA A 473 15.62 -5.72 19.19
CA ALA A 473 15.61 -6.76 20.21
C ALA A 473 14.41 -6.64 21.15
N GLU A 474 13.97 -5.42 21.49
CA GLU A 474 12.70 -5.15 22.21
C GLU A 474 11.48 -5.69 21.46
N ALA A 475 11.53 -5.68 20.12
CA ALA A 475 10.49 -6.25 19.28
C ALA A 475 10.61 -7.78 19.11
N GLY A 476 11.59 -8.43 19.75
CA GLY A 476 11.78 -9.89 19.76
C GLY A 476 12.69 -10.43 18.64
N TYR A 477 13.34 -9.57 17.86
CA TYR A 477 14.27 -10.02 16.82
C TYR A 477 15.58 -10.52 17.44
N PRO A 478 16.13 -11.68 17.01
CA PRO A 478 17.50 -12.06 17.36
C PRO A 478 18.50 -11.12 16.68
N VAL A 479 19.12 -10.22 17.45
CA VAL A 479 20.05 -9.22 16.94
C VAL A 479 21.49 -9.56 17.29
N THR A 480 22.37 -9.53 16.28
CA THR A 480 23.82 -9.53 16.46
C THR A 480 24.38 -8.16 16.09
N LEU A 481 24.79 -7.39 17.10
CA LEU A 481 25.44 -6.10 16.91
C LEU A 481 26.96 -6.29 16.82
N VAL A 482 27.59 -5.75 15.78
CA VAL A 482 29.03 -5.74 15.58
C VAL A 482 29.54 -4.33 15.83
N ALA A 483 30.48 -4.17 16.75
CA ALA A 483 31.06 -2.88 17.13
C ALA A 483 32.60 -2.94 17.15
N PRO A 484 33.31 -1.82 16.91
CA PRO A 484 34.78 -1.82 16.87
C PRO A 484 35.41 -1.90 18.26
N ASP A 485 34.70 -1.43 19.29
CA ASP A 485 35.16 -1.43 20.67
C ASP A 485 33.95 -1.46 21.62
N LEU A 486 34.20 -1.59 22.93
CA LEU A 486 33.19 -1.54 23.97
C LEU A 486 32.48 -0.18 24.00
N ALA A 487 31.18 -0.19 24.35
CA ALA A 487 30.36 1.02 24.46
C ALA A 487 30.99 2.10 25.37
N GLU A 488 31.62 1.70 26.46
CA GLU A 488 32.30 2.61 27.41
C GLU A 488 33.53 3.31 26.83
N ARG A 489 34.16 2.73 25.79
CA ARG A 489 35.37 3.22 25.12
C ARG A 489 35.09 4.07 23.88
N LEU A 490 33.82 4.22 23.49
CA LEU A 490 33.45 5.16 22.43
C LEU A 490 33.74 6.60 22.88
N HIS A 491 34.31 7.42 21.99
CA HIS A 491 34.67 8.81 22.29
C HIS A 491 33.63 9.83 21.82
N ALA A 492 32.79 9.48 20.86
CA ALA A 492 31.79 10.40 20.31
C ALA A 492 30.56 10.48 21.22
N GLU A 493 30.18 11.70 21.62
CA GLU A 493 28.89 11.96 22.26
C GLU A 493 27.88 12.52 21.23
N PRO A 494 26.60 12.11 21.27
CA PRO A 494 25.97 11.27 22.31
C PRO A 494 26.10 9.75 22.09
N ALA A 495 26.86 9.29 21.08
CA ALA A 495 26.93 7.87 20.72
C ALA A 495 27.34 6.95 21.88
N ARG A 496 28.33 7.36 22.67
CA ARG A 496 28.80 6.62 23.85
C ARG A 496 27.71 6.47 24.90
N THR A 497 27.09 7.58 25.32
CA THR A 497 26.03 7.57 26.33
C THR A 497 24.86 6.68 25.90
N THR A 498 24.45 6.78 24.64
CA THR A 498 23.34 6.00 24.10
C THR A 498 23.70 4.51 23.96
N ALA A 499 24.93 4.17 23.53
CA ALA A 499 25.39 2.79 23.45
C ALA A 499 25.43 2.12 24.83
N LEU A 500 25.89 2.84 25.87
CA LEU A 500 25.88 2.36 27.25
C LEU A 500 24.46 2.10 27.76
N ALA A 501 23.54 3.04 27.52
CA ALA A 501 22.14 2.86 27.87
C ALA A 501 21.53 1.66 27.14
N ALA A 502 21.79 1.52 25.84
CA ALA A 502 21.27 0.42 25.04
C ALA A 502 21.76 -0.95 25.51
N PHE A 503 23.06 -1.05 25.83
CA PHE A 503 23.65 -2.27 26.37
C PHE A 503 23.10 -2.63 27.75
N SER A 504 23.04 -1.65 28.66
CA SER A 504 22.51 -1.86 30.01
C SER A 504 21.04 -2.29 30.01
N ASP A 505 20.24 -1.68 29.16
CA ASP A 505 18.80 -1.93 29.06
C ASP A 505 18.50 -3.28 28.38
N ALA A 506 19.34 -3.71 27.43
CA ALA A 506 19.26 -5.04 26.87
C ALA A 506 19.58 -6.13 27.90
N ALA A 507 20.61 -5.92 28.72
CA ALA A 507 20.98 -6.85 29.79
C ALA A 507 19.91 -6.91 30.90
N ALA A 508 19.37 -5.76 31.32
CA ALA A 508 18.37 -5.68 32.39
C ALA A 508 17.05 -6.38 32.04
N ARG A 509 16.70 -6.45 30.75
CA ARG A 509 15.44 -7.03 30.25
C ARG A 509 15.61 -8.37 29.54
N ASP A 510 16.82 -8.95 29.59
CA ASP A 510 17.15 -10.21 28.90
C ASP A 510 16.76 -10.22 27.41
N LEU A 511 17.08 -9.11 26.72
CA LEU A 511 16.75 -8.96 25.31
C LEU A 511 17.61 -9.89 24.44
N PRO A 512 17.10 -10.37 23.28
CA PRO A 512 17.84 -11.19 22.34
C PRO A 512 18.88 -10.39 21.52
N LEU A 513 19.78 -9.66 22.21
CA LEU A 513 20.83 -8.83 21.65
C LEU A 513 22.22 -9.39 22.04
N SER A 514 22.97 -9.88 21.05
CA SER A 514 24.37 -10.30 21.22
C SER A 514 25.31 -9.26 20.63
N VAL A 515 26.38 -8.91 21.34
CA VAL A 515 27.38 -7.94 20.87
C VAL A 515 28.70 -8.64 20.54
N LEU A 516 29.22 -8.42 19.34
CA LEU A 516 30.52 -8.88 18.86
C LEU A 516 31.46 -7.67 18.75
N ILE A 517 32.54 -7.69 19.52
CA ILE A 517 33.56 -6.62 19.51
C ILE A 517 34.70 -7.03 18.59
N ALA A 518 34.97 -6.20 17.58
CA ALA A 518 36.04 -6.41 16.59
C ALA A 518 36.21 -7.88 16.15
N PRO A 519 35.12 -8.55 15.69
CA PRO A 519 35.17 -9.98 15.43
C PRO A 519 36.10 -10.30 14.26
N ASP A 520 36.71 -11.48 14.32
CA ASP A 520 37.44 -12.06 13.19
C ASP A 520 36.51 -12.26 11.99
N ALA A 521 37.12 -12.28 10.79
CA ALA A 521 36.39 -12.32 9.52
C ALA A 521 35.42 -13.51 9.41
N ASP A 522 35.76 -14.67 9.98
CA ASP A 522 34.90 -15.86 9.92
C ASP A 522 33.68 -15.75 10.83
N VAL A 523 33.84 -15.21 12.04
CA VAL A 523 32.74 -14.99 12.98
C VAL A 523 31.74 -13.98 12.41
N LEU A 524 32.25 -12.87 11.87
CA LEU A 524 31.44 -11.86 11.21
C LEU A 524 30.66 -12.44 10.02
N ALA A 525 31.36 -13.18 9.17
CA ALA A 525 30.75 -13.73 7.97
C ALA A 525 29.71 -14.80 8.28
N ASP A 526 29.87 -15.58 9.35
CA ASP A 526 28.85 -16.52 9.83
C ASP A 526 27.60 -15.81 10.38
N ALA A 527 27.78 -14.69 11.10
CA ALA A 527 26.67 -13.87 11.55
C ALA A 527 25.90 -13.28 10.36
N VAL A 528 26.62 -12.70 9.40
CA VAL A 528 26.04 -12.11 8.18
C VAL A 528 25.37 -13.16 7.28
N ASP A 529 25.94 -14.38 7.18
CA ASP A 529 25.38 -15.43 6.33
C ASP A 529 24.01 -15.92 6.82
N ARG A 530 23.80 -15.92 8.16
CA ARG A 530 22.55 -16.32 8.83
C ARG A 530 21.50 -15.20 8.92
N ALA A 531 21.90 -13.96 8.68
CA ALA A 531 21.02 -12.81 8.80
C ALA A 531 20.00 -12.77 7.66
N GLU A 532 18.78 -12.35 7.98
CA GLU A 532 17.76 -11.95 7.00
C GLU A 532 17.81 -10.43 6.73
N ALA A 533 18.48 -9.66 7.60
CA ALA A 533 18.82 -8.26 7.33
C ALA A 533 20.18 -7.85 7.89
N VAL A 534 20.81 -6.90 7.21
CA VAL A 534 22.07 -6.27 7.61
C VAL A 534 21.87 -4.75 7.64
N VAL A 535 22.08 -4.14 8.80
CA VAL A 535 22.02 -2.69 9.02
C VAL A 535 23.44 -2.13 9.04
N ASP A 536 23.72 -1.19 8.15
CA ASP A 536 24.97 -0.44 8.05
C ASP A 536 24.85 0.89 8.79
N ALA A 537 25.48 0.96 9.95
CA ALA A 537 25.58 2.13 10.82
C ALA A 537 27.05 2.48 11.11
N LEU A 538 27.95 2.23 10.14
CA LEU A 538 29.40 2.38 10.34
C LEU A 538 29.86 3.83 10.19
N LEU A 539 29.56 4.44 9.05
CA LEU A 539 30.01 5.78 8.68
C LEU A 539 28.83 6.61 8.20
N GLY A 540 28.69 7.83 8.70
CA GLY A 540 27.63 8.76 8.33
C GLY A 540 28.14 9.95 7.52
N THR A 541 27.52 11.11 7.72
CA THR A 541 27.87 12.37 7.03
C THR A 541 29.31 12.84 7.18
N GLY A 542 30.00 12.42 8.25
CA GLY A 542 31.40 12.78 8.52
C GLY A 542 32.43 12.07 7.65
N PHE A 543 32.03 11.09 6.82
CA PHE A 543 32.99 10.41 5.93
C PHE A 543 33.37 11.29 4.73
N SER A 544 34.67 11.52 4.59
CA SER A 544 35.29 12.16 3.42
C SER A 544 36.57 11.40 3.06
N GLY A 545 36.57 10.66 1.96
CA GLY A 545 37.74 9.94 1.47
C GLY A 545 37.42 8.99 0.33
N ASP A 546 38.46 8.53 -0.36
CA ASP A 546 38.35 7.59 -1.49
C ASP A 546 38.45 6.11 -1.05
N GLU A 547 38.89 5.86 0.18
CA GLU A 547 39.05 4.52 0.76
C GLU A 547 38.52 4.45 2.19
N VAL A 548 37.82 3.35 2.51
CA VAL A 548 37.35 3.06 3.87
C VAL A 548 38.45 2.31 4.61
N ARG A 549 38.74 2.71 5.85
CA ARG A 549 39.76 2.09 6.70
C ARG A 549 39.26 0.79 7.33
N GLU A 550 40.20 -0.08 7.69
CA GLU A 550 39.90 -1.24 8.53
C GLU A 550 39.52 -0.81 9.96
N PRO A 551 38.66 -1.57 10.66
CA PRO A 551 38.02 -2.83 10.25
C PRO A 551 36.75 -2.67 9.40
N TYR A 552 36.25 -1.44 9.22
CA TYR A 552 34.97 -1.19 8.53
C TYR A 552 34.97 -1.65 7.08
N ALA A 553 36.11 -1.53 6.37
CA ALA A 553 36.24 -2.03 5.01
C ALA A 553 35.97 -3.54 4.92
N SER A 554 36.55 -4.34 5.82
CA SER A 554 36.29 -5.77 5.88
C SER A 554 34.82 -6.10 6.16
N TRP A 555 34.15 -5.32 7.00
CA TRP A 555 32.74 -5.53 7.32
C TRP A 555 31.81 -5.22 6.15
N ILE A 556 32.07 -4.11 5.45
CA ILE A 556 31.37 -3.76 4.21
C ILE A 556 31.57 -4.85 3.15
N ARG A 557 32.79 -5.36 2.99
CA ARG A 557 33.08 -6.47 2.06
C ARG A 557 32.30 -7.74 2.43
N ALA A 558 32.20 -8.07 3.72
CA ALA A 558 31.44 -9.24 4.18
C ALA A 558 29.94 -9.12 3.85
N ALA A 559 29.34 -7.96 4.10
CA ALA A 559 27.94 -7.70 3.78
C ALA A 559 27.67 -7.73 2.27
N ASN A 560 28.50 -7.04 1.47
CA ASN A 560 28.39 -7.02 0.02
C ASN A 560 28.62 -8.41 -0.60
N ARG A 561 29.56 -9.21 -0.06
CA ARG A 561 29.77 -10.59 -0.49
C ARG A 561 28.49 -11.41 -0.31
N ARG A 562 27.89 -11.39 0.89
CA ARG A 562 26.65 -12.12 1.16
C ARG A 562 25.49 -11.68 0.25
N ARG A 563 25.45 -10.40 -0.10
CA ARG A 563 24.46 -9.79 -1.01
C ARG A 563 24.62 -10.22 -2.47
N PHE A 564 25.83 -10.26 -3.00
CA PHE A 564 26.08 -10.49 -4.43
C PHE A 564 26.52 -11.93 -4.76
N GLU A 565 27.19 -12.61 -3.84
CA GLU A 565 27.74 -13.96 -4.04
C GLU A 565 26.95 -15.06 -3.32
N GLY A 566 26.12 -14.69 -2.33
CA GLY A 566 25.30 -15.63 -1.54
C GLY A 566 26.00 -16.14 -0.27
N ALA A 567 25.35 -17.07 0.43
CA ALA A 567 25.89 -17.68 1.65
C ALA A 567 27.07 -18.61 1.36
N ARG A 568 28.02 -18.71 2.30
CA ARG A 568 29.12 -19.68 2.20
C ARG A 568 28.53 -21.10 2.27
N GLY A 569 28.88 -21.97 1.33
CA GLY A 569 28.40 -23.36 1.32
C GLY A 569 28.90 -24.14 2.55
N LYS A 570 28.06 -25.01 3.12
CA LYS A 570 28.48 -25.94 4.20
C LYS A 570 29.42 -27.00 3.62
N GLY A 571 30.72 -26.73 3.59
CA GLY A 571 31.74 -27.66 3.15
C GLY A 571 33.09 -27.32 3.79
N ARG A 572 33.68 -28.34 4.43
CA ARG A 572 34.98 -28.33 5.13
C ARG A 572 36.00 -27.41 4.48
N GLY A 573 36.75 -26.71 5.33
CA GLY A 573 37.92 -25.90 4.98
C GLY A 573 38.69 -26.49 3.80
N ARG A 574 38.55 -25.84 2.66
CA ARG A 574 39.44 -26.00 1.53
C ARG A 574 39.84 -24.61 1.14
N HIS A 575 41.14 -24.35 1.27
CA HIS A 575 41.87 -23.29 0.58
C HIS A 575 41.18 -22.94 -0.74
N ARG A 576 40.26 -21.97 -0.71
CA ARG A 576 39.82 -21.32 -1.92
C ARG A 576 40.98 -20.40 -2.22
N LYS A 577 41.74 -20.74 -3.27
CA LYS A 577 42.75 -19.90 -3.93
C LYS A 577 42.40 -18.44 -3.63
N ARG A 578 43.34 -17.66 -3.06
CA ARG A 578 43.27 -16.20 -3.06
C ARG A 578 42.89 -15.81 -4.49
N THR A 579 41.60 -15.57 -4.72
CA THR A 579 41.14 -14.93 -5.94
C THR A 579 41.80 -13.59 -5.85
N HIS A 580 42.77 -13.38 -6.74
CA HIS A 580 43.53 -12.14 -6.90
C HIS A 580 42.78 -10.98 -6.27
N GLU A 581 43.40 -10.33 -5.28
CA GLU A 581 43.11 -8.93 -5.00
C GLU A 581 42.99 -8.26 -6.36
N ARG A 582 41.77 -7.87 -6.73
CA ARG A 582 41.52 -7.23 -8.02
C ARG A 582 42.37 -5.98 -8.00
N GLY A 583 43.37 -5.96 -8.87
CA GLY A 583 44.35 -4.88 -8.94
C GLY A 583 43.68 -3.52 -9.10
N GLU A 584 44.41 -2.48 -8.72
CA GLU A 584 44.04 -1.07 -8.64
C GLU A 584 43.49 -0.45 -9.95
N HIS A 585 43.38 -1.22 -11.03
CA HIS A 585 43.05 -0.77 -12.38
C HIS A 585 41.69 -1.22 -12.95
N GLU A 586 40.77 -1.78 -12.16
CA GLU A 586 39.40 -2.00 -12.64
C GLU A 586 38.61 -0.67 -12.62
N ARG A 587 38.24 -0.18 -13.82
CA ARG A 587 37.33 0.95 -13.99
C ARG A 587 36.02 0.68 -13.23
N PRO A 588 35.42 1.68 -12.56
CA PRO A 588 34.16 1.48 -11.85
C PRO A 588 33.12 0.92 -12.81
N ARG A 589 32.59 -0.28 -12.51
CA ARG A 589 31.41 -0.78 -13.22
C ARG A 589 30.28 0.21 -12.99
N ARG A 590 29.63 0.67 -14.07
CA ARG A 590 28.52 1.63 -14.05
C ARG A 590 27.29 1.12 -13.26
N SER A 591 27.23 -0.17 -12.95
CA SER A 591 26.14 -0.81 -12.19
C SER A 591 26.66 -1.95 -11.31
N LEU A 592 26.06 -2.12 -10.13
CA LEU A 592 26.34 -3.25 -9.24
C LEU A 592 25.87 -4.59 -9.83
N PRO A 593 26.45 -5.73 -9.41
CA PRO A 593 25.96 -7.06 -9.79
C PRO A 593 24.50 -7.28 -9.35
N ALA A 594 23.82 -8.25 -9.98
CA ALA A 594 22.52 -8.71 -9.51
C ALA A 594 22.65 -9.33 -8.11
N LYS A 595 21.61 -9.16 -7.27
CA LYS A 595 21.57 -9.76 -5.94
C LYS A 595 21.49 -11.28 -6.01
N ALA A 596 22.19 -11.96 -5.11
CA ALA A 596 22.07 -13.39 -4.92
C ALA A 596 20.67 -13.76 -4.38
N LYS A 597 20.21 -14.97 -4.68
CA LYS A 597 18.94 -15.49 -4.15
C LYS A 597 19.05 -15.62 -2.63
N GLY A 598 18.06 -15.09 -1.91
CA GLY A 598 18.07 -15.09 -0.44
C GLY A 598 19.12 -14.16 0.16
N ALA A 599 19.54 -13.12 -0.56
CA ALA A 599 20.35 -12.04 0.03
C ALA A 599 19.57 -11.36 1.17
N PRO A 600 20.23 -11.03 2.29
CA PRO A 600 19.60 -10.28 3.37
C PRO A 600 19.17 -8.89 2.88
N PHE A 601 18.11 -8.37 3.49
CA PHE A 601 17.69 -6.99 3.27
C PHE A 601 18.73 -6.03 3.87
N ALA A 602 19.35 -5.20 3.02
CA ALA A 602 20.43 -4.31 3.42
C ALA A 602 19.91 -2.89 3.68
N VAL A 603 20.12 -2.35 4.88
CA VAL A 603 19.66 -1.01 5.26
C VAL A 603 20.85 -0.15 5.64
N ALA A 604 21.00 1.03 5.05
CA ALA A 604 21.99 2.03 5.47
C ALA A 604 21.35 3.07 6.40
N VAL A 605 22.04 3.36 7.50
CA VAL A 605 21.71 4.43 8.44
C VAL A 605 22.37 5.71 7.97
N ASP A 606 21.53 6.70 7.74
CA ASP A 606 21.81 8.00 7.19
C ASP A 606 22.34 8.04 5.75
N VAL A 607 23.52 7.47 5.53
CA VAL A 607 24.23 7.40 4.25
C VAL A 607 24.96 6.06 4.18
N PRO A 608 24.94 5.32 3.05
CA PRO A 608 25.71 4.09 2.93
C PRO A 608 27.20 4.33 3.22
N SER A 609 27.78 3.51 4.10
CA SER A 609 29.17 3.65 4.49
C SER A 609 30.10 3.52 3.29
N GLY A 610 30.99 4.49 3.14
CA GLY A 610 31.85 4.65 1.96
C GLY A 610 31.27 5.59 0.88
N LEU A 611 30.03 6.06 1.00
CA LEU A 611 29.48 7.09 0.13
C LEU A 611 29.65 8.48 0.74
N ALA A 612 30.26 9.41 0.02
CA ALA A 612 30.39 10.80 0.46
C ALA A 612 29.02 11.49 0.47
N ALA A 613 28.55 11.89 1.65
CA ALA A 613 27.24 12.51 1.83
C ALA A 613 27.08 13.83 1.06
N GLN A 614 28.18 14.55 0.84
CA GLN A 614 28.17 15.84 0.13
C GLN A 614 28.19 15.70 -1.40
N THR A 615 28.96 14.75 -1.95
CA THR A 615 29.23 14.70 -3.40
C THR A 615 28.61 13.48 -4.09
N GLY A 616 28.21 12.46 -3.35
CA GLY A 616 27.75 11.19 -3.91
C GLY A 616 28.87 10.32 -4.49
N THR A 617 30.13 10.67 -4.23
CA THR A 617 31.30 9.88 -4.63
C THR A 617 31.39 8.62 -3.76
N ALA A 618 31.52 7.45 -4.39
CA ALA A 618 31.66 6.17 -3.70
C ALA A 618 33.14 5.79 -3.53
N ALA A 619 33.55 5.49 -2.29
CA ALA A 619 34.85 5.02 -1.90
C ALA A 619 35.01 3.50 -2.06
N ARG A 620 36.21 2.98 -1.83
CA ARG A 620 36.50 1.54 -1.83
C ARG A 620 36.68 1.01 -0.40
N PRO A 621 35.92 -0.03 0.01
CA PRO A 621 34.59 -0.43 -0.49
C PRO A 621 33.48 0.56 -0.10
N THR A 622 32.33 0.51 -0.79
CA THR A 622 31.08 1.20 -0.40
C THR A 622 29.97 0.17 -0.14
N PHE A 623 29.17 0.39 0.90
CA PHE A 623 28.03 -0.47 1.24
C PHE A 623 26.91 -0.35 0.20
N ALA A 624 26.33 -1.48 -0.21
CA ALA A 624 25.24 -1.51 -1.18
C ALA A 624 23.89 -1.81 -0.49
N ALA A 625 23.11 -0.76 -0.26
CA ALA A 625 21.82 -0.86 0.42
C ALA A 625 20.66 -1.21 -0.52
N ASP A 626 19.60 -1.77 0.07
CA ASP A 626 18.24 -1.81 -0.48
C ASP A 626 17.45 -0.56 -0.10
N LEU A 627 17.73 -0.05 1.09
CA LEU A 627 17.08 1.11 1.69
C LEU A 627 18.13 1.94 2.44
N THR A 628 18.11 3.26 2.23
CA THR A 628 18.82 4.23 3.06
C THR A 628 17.79 5.04 3.84
N VAL A 629 17.92 5.08 5.17
CA VAL A 629 17.09 5.91 6.05
C VAL A 629 17.90 7.14 6.42
N THR A 630 17.66 8.27 5.74
CA THR A 630 18.36 9.53 5.99
C THR A 630 17.65 10.39 7.03
N MET A 631 18.42 11.05 7.89
CA MET A 631 17.90 11.78 9.05
C MET A 631 17.73 13.28 8.74
N LEU A 632 16.64 13.89 9.20
CA LEU A 632 16.30 15.32 9.14
C LEU A 632 16.12 15.90 7.73
N ALA A 633 17.12 15.79 6.85
CA ALA A 633 17.07 16.25 5.47
C ALA A 633 17.82 15.30 4.53
N PHE A 634 17.48 15.38 3.24
CA PHE A 634 18.27 14.73 2.18
C PHE A 634 19.63 15.43 2.07
N LYS A 635 20.71 14.64 2.06
CA LYS A 635 22.06 15.14 1.76
C LYS A 635 22.30 15.18 0.24
N PRO A 636 23.13 16.08 -0.29
CA PRO A 636 23.27 16.25 -1.74
C PRO A 636 23.76 14.98 -2.43
N GLY A 637 24.70 14.27 -1.80
CA GLY A 637 25.23 13.01 -2.32
C GLY A 637 24.19 11.89 -2.44
N LEU A 638 23.05 11.95 -1.71
CA LEU A 638 21.99 10.96 -1.81
C LEU A 638 21.03 11.20 -2.99
N VAL A 639 21.00 12.42 -3.54
CA VAL A 639 20.18 12.77 -4.70
C VAL A 639 20.95 12.72 -6.02
N GLU A 640 22.26 12.57 -5.96
CA GLU A 640 23.13 12.43 -7.12
C GLU A 640 22.87 11.11 -7.88
N PRO A 641 22.76 11.13 -9.23
CA PRO A 641 22.55 9.91 -10.02
C PRO A 641 23.63 8.84 -9.80
N ALA A 642 24.86 9.24 -9.50
CA ALA A 642 25.98 8.33 -9.26
C ALA A 642 25.85 7.52 -7.96
N ALA A 643 25.09 8.02 -6.98
CA ALA A 643 24.85 7.34 -5.71
C ALA A 643 23.75 6.27 -5.79
N ALA A 644 22.87 6.34 -6.79
CA ALA A 644 21.71 5.45 -6.94
C ALA A 644 22.01 3.94 -6.85
N PRO A 645 23.15 3.42 -7.35
CA PRO A 645 23.47 2.00 -7.16
C PRO A 645 23.66 1.60 -5.70
N TRP A 646 24.12 2.52 -4.85
CA TRP A 646 24.53 2.25 -3.47
C TRP A 646 23.42 2.52 -2.45
N THR A 647 22.57 3.51 -2.72
CA THR A 647 21.58 4.00 -1.75
C THR A 647 20.29 3.21 -1.72
N GLY A 648 19.95 2.50 -2.80
CA GLY A 648 18.65 1.84 -2.93
C GLY A 648 17.49 2.85 -2.87
N ALA A 649 16.39 2.49 -2.21
CA ALA A 649 15.35 3.44 -1.89
C ALA A 649 15.84 4.40 -0.78
N VAL A 650 15.65 5.71 -0.93
CA VAL A 650 16.01 6.67 0.13
C VAL A 650 14.73 7.18 0.79
N LYS A 651 14.62 6.98 2.11
CA LYS A 651 13.53 7.46 2.98
C LYS A 651 14.05 8.48 3.97
N LEU A 652 13.25 9.51 4.22
CA LEU A 652 13.58 10.58 5.17
C LEU A 652 12.91 10.31 6.52
N ALA A 653 13.70 10.24 7.59
CA ALA A 653 13.23 10.24 8.97
C ALA A 653 13.25 11.67 9.53
N LYS A 654 12.08 12.24 9.83
CA LYS A 654 11.92 13.63 10.31
C LYS A 654 12.26 13.84 11.79
N LEU A 655 12.39 12.75 12.55
CA LEU A 655 12.72 12.75 13.98
C LEU A 655 11.83 13.65 14.86
N GLY A 656 10.57 13.87 14.44
CA GLY A 656 9.61 14.71 15.17
C GLY A 656 9.95 16.20 15.15
N THR A 657 10.69 16.68 14.14
CA THR A 657 11.11 18.09 14.01
C THR A 657 10.51 18.76 12.78
N ASP A 658 10.18 20.06 12.88
CA ASP A 658 9.74 20.88 11.75
C ASP A 658 10.95 21.46 10.98
N VAL A 659 11.62 20.56 10.25
CA VAL A 659 12.83 20.88 9.48
C VAL A 659 12.64 22.04 8.50
N PRO A 660 11.52 22.14 7.74
CA PRO A 660 11.29 23.30 6.88
C PRO A 660 11.35 24.65 7.59
N ALA A 661 10.69 24.79 8.75
CA ALA A 661 10.66 26.04 9.50
C ALA A 661 12.06 26.43 10.00
N LEU A 662 12.77 25.48 10.60
CA LEU A 662 14.13 25.68 11.13
C LEU A 662 15.14 25.98 10.03
N ARG A 663 15.06 25.29 8.88
CA ARG A 663 15.92 25.57 7.74
C ARG A 663 15.71 26.99 7.20
N ASP A 664 14.46 27.41 7.06
CA ASP A 664 14.15 28.74 6.55
C ASP A 664 14.63 29.82 7.54
N GLU A 665 14.57 29.55 8.85
CA GLU A 665 15.19 30.40 9.88
C GLU A 665 16.71 30.47 9.76
N LEU A 666 17.40 29.32 9.66
CA LEU A 666 18.85 29.26 9.49
C LEU A 666 19.31 30.04 8.25
N ARG A 667 18.55 29.94 7.14
CA ARG A 667 18.83 30.68 5.91
C ARG A 667 18.60 32.18 6.06
N ARG A 668 17.56 32.62 6.77
CA ARG A 668 17.35 34.05 7.08
C ARG A 668 18.48 34.61 7.95
N ARG A 669 18.91 33.87 8.98
CA ARG A 669 20.04 34.26 9.84
C ARG A 669 21.33 34.35 9.02
N ALA A 670 21.60 33.40 8.14
CA ALA A 670 22.77 33.41 7.26
C ALA A 670 22.75 34.55 6.22
N ALA A 671 21.55 34.98 5.79
CA ALA A 671 21.38 36.09 4.85
C ALA A 671 21.55 37.49 5.49
N GLY A 672 21.70 37.58 6.81
CA GLY A 672 21.94 38.85 7.50
C GLY A 672 20.69 39.65 7.89
N ASP A 673 19.48 39.13 7.66
CA ASP A 673 18.20 39.81 7.96
C ASP A 673 17.87 39.89 9.47
N GLY A 674 18.82 39.52 10.35
CA GLY A 674 18.66 39.54 11.81
C GLY A 674 19.32 40.72 12.52
N ALA A 675 20.03 41.60 11.82
CA ALA A 675 20.64 42.79 12.41
C ALA A 675 19.79 44.04 12.11
N GLY A 676 18.61 44.17 12.72
CA GLY A 676 17.80 45.38 12.51
C GLY A 676 16.41 45.46 13.15
N ALA A 677 16.08 44.69 14.19
CA ALA A 677 14.76 44.78 14.81
C ALA A 677 14.70 44.67 16.34
N ASP A 678 15.80 44.97 17.04
CA ASP A 678 15.82 45.02 18.52
C ASP A 678 16.60 46.22 19.06
N ALA A 679 16.46 47.37 18.40
CA ALA A 679 16.90 48.66 18.92
C ALA A 679 15.85 49.73 18.62
N GLY A 680 14.88 49.89 19.52
CA GLY A 680 14.03 51.08 19.56
C GLY A 680 12.59 50.84 20.00
N ALA A 681 12.36 50.73 21.31
CA ALA A 681 11.36 51.45 22.12
C ALA A 681 11.13 50.74 23.45
#